data_AF-D0MYD3-F1
#
_entry.id   AF-D0MYD3-F1
#
_cell.length_a   1.000
_cell.length_b   1.000
_cell.length_c   1.000
_cell.angle_alpha   90.00
_cell.angle_beta   90.00
_cell.angle_gamma   90.00
#
_symmetry.space_group_name_H-M   'P 1'
#
loop_
_entity.id
_entity.type
_entity.pdbx_description
1 polymer ?
#
loop_
_entity_poly.entity_id
_entity_poly.type
_entity_poly.pdbx_seq_one_letter_code
_entity_poly.pdbx_strand_id
1 'polypeptide(L)'
;MAVLLEVQLPLEPPPEHRQFLLLSGQEPVDTLEAFRVRHDQTHKWRYNMLVQICQRPRVVCRREIPMLYSTQIQAPGGGVLGELQIMEGVEPADAVLSFALQHDIGREGRATILNAVCAASRVVCTRSKALMHSKTVAGDGGSQIGKLEIYDDVEPVDQIYKFVKDHKLPMPALEQLLDVICSAIGSTQCLRNVPLVYSQRIVVEDDETGEPRQLGALQIPLGQEPADTVYKFGLHFGLAQPFRQNLVRQVCDDKYVICKRLQPIVFASPIKVENDTIVGVLSIREDEELADAVHRFSRQTNITRDLQVSLFQALCGTREGVLCTRGQALLRSTPVSDGSGQILGYLKIYEGQEPADVVYQFADQHNIAPGDREVLLDSLCNPSKLTPGQEEDDEDEAEPLVCSRYAPVVFRVPVAAQNGSQLGVLEVLANEEPADAVARFGNKHELGPEEKKSIVNGVCQASGLECTREVGILYEAVYTLPDGRRERLPLFDGQDSTDVIYEYGLMRNLTLRQRQKFLIDVCNEQRKRPNCTRAEPMLIDFPVWESASTKLGDVQILEGQEPVDVVYAFMEKHDLFQTAPLNTTLIEIVCNSTRVECSRMQPRRTLFSVQATYAGLSHTLEYVRPESDWICEIEPHGGQRCVHYVEILAKKFCERHMYDWGACEARILEALRQQLEFYEIRMWKAKDMYAKLGLVKTASREQIDAAYNTLVKRFNNETEPYKYEKLKEAYRVLSDPEEKYYYDLPCVKLFGCLCGKRQKDGGITFTPD
;
A
#
# COMPACT_ATOMS: atom_id res chain seq x y z
N MET A 1 -51.46 -73.34 12.80
CA MET A 1 -50.14 -73.23 13.45
C MET A 1 -50.17 -74.08 14.72
N ALA A 2 -49.15 -74.91 14.96
CA ALA A 2 -49.07 -75.71 16.20
C ALA A 2 -48.64 -74.84 17.39
N VAL A 3 -49.16 -75.10 18.59
CA VAL A 3 -48.73 -74.42 19.82
C VAL A 3 -47.36 -74.95 20.23
N LEU A 4 -46.36 -74.07 20.32
CA LEU A 4 -45.00 -74.41 20.75
C LEU A 4 -44.82 -74.33 22.26
N LEU A 5 -45.46 -73.34 22.87
CA LEU A 5 -45.38 -73.11 24.31
C LEU A 5 -46.69 -72.46 24.78
N GLU A 6 -47.23 -72.99 25.88
CA GLU A 6 -48.37 -72.43 26.59
C GLU A 6 -47.98 -72.36 28.07
N VAL A 7 -47.90 -71.14 28.62
CA VAL A 7 -47.55 -70.92 30.04
C VAL A 7 -48.40 -69.83 30.62
N GLN A 8 -48.51 -69.80 31.95
CA GLN A 8 -49.02 -68.63 32.65
C GLN A 8 -47.85 -67.74 33.05
N LEU A 9 -47.86 -66.48 32.59
CA LEU A 9 -46.86 -65.49 32.96
C LEU A 9 -47.37 -64.62 34.12
N PRO A 10 -46.55 -64.36 35.15
CA PRO A 10 -46.92 -63.47 36.24
C PRO A 10 -46.85 -62.01 35.78
N LEU A 11 -47.88 -61.20 36.05
CA LEU A 11 -47.86 -59.75 35.86
C LEU A 11 -47.37 -59.05 37.14
N GLU A 12 -46.75 -57.87 37.03
CA GLU A 12 -46.34 -57.03 38.18
C GLU A 12 -47.07 -55.67 38.12
N PRO A 13 -47.45 -55.07 39.29
CA PRO A 13 -48.46 -55.50 40.25
C PRO A 13 -49.89 -54.94 39.96
N PRO A 14 -50.96 -55.62 40.43
CA PRO A 14 -50.97 -56.81 41.29
C PRO A 14 -50.66 -58.12 40.54
N PRO A 15 -50.14 -59.17 41.21
CA PRO A 15 -49.71 -60.41 40.56
C PRO A 15 -50.89 -61.26 40.08
N GLU A 16 -51.36 -60.97 38.87
CA GLU A 16 -52.29 -61.81 38.11
C GLU A 16 -51.50 -62.68 37.12
N HIS A 17 -51.88 -63.94 36.98
CA HIS A 17 -51.29 -64.86 35.99
C HIS A 17 -52.14 -64.85 34.72
N ARG A 18 -51.56 -64.44 33.59
CA ARG A 18 -52.25 -64.42 32.30
C ARG A 18 -51.64 -65.44 31.35
N GLN A 19 -52.50 -66.08 30.56
CA GLN A 19 -52.11 -67.13 29.63
C GLN A 19 -51.31 -66.52 28.46
N PHE A 20 -50.08 -67.00 28.30
CA PHE A 20 -49.20 -66.69 27.19
C PHE A 20 -49.12 -67.87 26.25
N LEU A 21 -49.40 -67.61 24.97
CA LEU A 21 -49.41 -68.61 23.91
C LEU A 21 -48.36 -68.23 22.86
N LEU A 22 -47.45 -69.15 22.56
CA LEU A 22 -46.46 -69.03 21.50
C LEU A 22 -46.74 -70.06 20.41
N LEU A 23 -46.96 -69.60 19.19
CA LEU A 23 -47.24 -70.46 18.04
C LEU A 23 -45.96 -70.81 17.26
N SER A 24 -46.00 -71.94 16.56
CA SER A 24 -44.94 -72.37 15.65
C SER A 24 -44.69 -71.33 14.56
N GLY A 25 -43.44 -70.83 14.48
CA GLY A 25 -43.01 -69.80 13.55
C GLY A 25 -42.98 -68.38 14.11
N GLN A 26 -43.53 -68.14 15.31
CA GLN A 26 -43.47 -66.83 15.96
C GLN A 26 -42.17 -66.63 16.72
N GLU A 27 -41.64 -65.41 16.67
CA GLU A 27 -40.51 -65.03 17.50
C GLU A 27 -40.98 -64.82 18.96
N PRO A 28 -40.31 -65.45 19.95
CA PRO A 28 -40.70 -65.34 21.35
C PRO A 28 -40.72 -63.89 21.86
N VAL A 29 -39.76 -63.07 21.44
CA VAL A 29 -39.66 -61.67 21.90
C VAL A 29 -40.76 -60.76 21.35
N ASP A 30 -41.23 -60.94 20.12
CA ASP A 30 -42.36 -60.15 19.58
C ASP A 30 -43.66 -60.49 20.27
N THR A 31 -43.87 -61.79 20.50
CA THR A 31 -45.08 -62.30 21.15
C THR A 31 -45.11 -61.81 22.60
N LEU A 32 -43.96 -61.78 23.27
CA LEU A 32 -43.80 -61.19 24.59
C LEU A 32 -43.97 -59.67 24.61
N GLU A 33 -43.52 -58.95 23.58
CA GLU A 33 -43.71 -57.50 23.49
C GLU A 33 -45.18 -57.15 23.29
N ALA A 34 -45.90 -57.87 22.42
CA ALA A 34 -47.34 -57.71 22.26
C ALA A 34 -48.10 -58.02 23.57
N PHE A 35 -47.64 -59.02 24.32
CA PHE A 35 -48.19 -59.35 25.63
C PHE A 35 -47.87 -58.27 26.67
N ARG A 36 -46.65 -57.75 26.68
CA ARG A 36 -46.19 -56.66 27.55
C ARG A 36 -47.05 -55.42 27.35
N VAL A 37 -47.24 -54.98 26.11
CA VAL A 37 -48.07 -53.82 25.76
C VAL A 37 -49.54 -54.02 26.12
N ARG A 38 -50.08 -55.23 25.90
CA ARG A 38 -51.49 -55.54 26.24
C ARG A 38 -51.77 -55.50 27.74
N HIS A 39 -50.77 -55.79 28.56
CA HIS A 39 -50.90 -55.94 30.01
C HIS A 39 -50.06 -54.91 30.78
N ASP A 40 -49.69 -53.80 30.14
CA ASP A 40 -48.95 -52.66 30.72
C ASP A 40 -47.72 -53.06 31.56
N GLN A 41 -46.95 -54.03 31.08
CA GLN A 41 -45.76 -54.52 31.76
C GLN A 41 -44.50 -53.71 31.41
N THR A 42 -43.49 -53.75 32.27
CA THR A 42 -42.22 -53.03 32.05
C THR A 42 -41.29 -53.73 31.05
N HIS A 43 -40.36 -53.00 30.42
CA HIS A 43 -39.34 -53.62 29.56
C HIS A 43 -38.43 -54.59 30.35
N LYS A 44 -38.17 -54.29 31.63
CA LYS A 44 -37.43 -55.18 32.54
C LYS A 44 -38.15 -56.51 32.74
N TRP A 45 -39.48 -56.47 32.89
CA TRP A 45 -40.30 -57.67 32.96
C TRP A 45 -40.19 -58.51 31.68
N ARG A 46 -40.29 -57.89 30.50
CA ARG A 46 -40.12 -58.58 29.20
C ARG A 46 -38.78 -59.30 29.11
N TYR A 47 -37.69 -58.62 29.46
CA TYR A 47 -36.36 -59.21 29.43
C TYR A 47 -36.26 -60.45 30.33
N ASN A 48 -36.77 -60.35 31.56
CA ASN A 48 -36.77 -61.46 32.50
C ASN A 48 -37.61 -62.66 32.00
N MET A 49 -38.79 -62.40 31.43
CA MET A 49 -39.66 -63.46 30.90
C MET A 49 -39.09 -64.09 29.63
N LEU A 50 -38.43 -63.31 28.77
CA LEU A 50 -37.78 -63.81 27.56
C LEU A 50 -36.71 -64.85 27.91
N VAL A 51 -35.84 -64.56 28.88
CA VAL A 51 -34.81 -65.50 29.35
C VAL A 51 -35.44 -66.83 29.79
N GLN A 52 -36.53 -66.79 30.56
CA GLN A 52 -37.22 -67.99 31.03
C GLN A 52 -37.89 -68.78 29.90
N ILE A 53 -38.41 -68.10 28.89
CA ILE A 53 -39.06 -68.71 27.73
C ILE A 53 -38.02 -69.34 26.79
N CYS A 54 -36.89 -68.67 26.56
CA CYS A 54 -35.81 -69.15 25.70
C CYS A 54 -35.07 -70.38 26.25
N GLN A 55 -35.13 -70.62 27.57
CA GLN A 55 -34.54 -71.81 28.21
C GLN A 55 -35.41 -73.08 28.03
N ARG A 56 -36.59 -72.98 27.42
CA ARG A 56 -37.49 -74.13 27.22
C ARG A 56 -37.01 -74.98 26.03
N PRO A 57 -36.95 -76.32 26.14
CA PRO A 57 -36.35 -77.19 25.10
C PRO A 57 -36.96 -77.13 23.70
N ARG A 58 -38.20 -76.63 23.58
CA ARG A 58 -38.96 -76.54 22.31
C ARG A 58 -39.06 -75.13 21.74
N VAL A 59 -38.43 -74.15 22.39
CA VAL A 59 -38.48 -72.74 21.97
C VAL A 59 -37.13 -72.35 21.41
N VAL A 60 -37.14 -71.74 20.22
CA VAL A 60 -35.93 -71.17 19.59
C VAL A 60 -36.09 -69.66 19.58
N CYS A 61 -35.25 -68.98 20.37
CA CYS A 61 -35.14 -67.53 20.33
C CYS A 61 -34.04 -67.14 19.35
N ARG A 62 -34.38 -66.36 18.33
CA ARG A 62 -33.45 -65.87 17.31
C ARG A 62 -32.95 -64.46 17.63
N ARG A 63 -33.67 -63.71 18.45
CA ARG A 63 -33.32 -62.34 18.83
C ARG A 63 -33.87 -61.91 20.18
N GLU A 64 -33.23 -60.89 20.75
CA GLU A 64 -33.55 -60.33 22.06
C GLU A 64 -34.37 -59.03 22.01
N ILE A 65 -34.46 -58.44 20.82
CA ILE A 65 -35.12 -57.16 20.55
C ILE A 65 -36.39 -57.41 19.74
N PRO A 66 -37.57 -56.90 20.15
CA PRO A 66 -38.80 -57.07 19.42
C PRO A 66 -38.85 -56.19 18.16
N MET A 67 -39.67 -56.62 17.20
CA MET A 67 -39.99 -55.88 15.99
C MET A 67 -41.23 -55.05 16.27
N LEU A 68 -41.13 -53.73 16.12
CA LEU A 68 -42.22 -52.81 16.42
C LEU A 68 -43.14 -52.61 15.21
N TYR A 69 -42.57 -52.69 14.00
CA TYR A 69 -43.30 -52.47 12.75
C TYR A 69 -42.67 -53.28 11.63
N SER A 70 -43.51 -53.81 10.74
CA SER A 70 -43.09 -54.43 9.49
C SER A 70 -44.07 -54.05 8.38
N THR A 71 -43.55 -53.79 7.18
CA THR A 71 -44.37 -53.55 6.00
C THR A 71 -43.69 -54.06 4.73
N GLN A 72 -44.50 -54.49 3.76
CA GLN A 72 -44.03 -54.91 2.45
C GLN A 72 -43.95 -53.70 1.53
N ILE A 73 -42.75 -53.37 1.04
CA ILE A 73 -42.54 -52.25 0.12
C ILE A 73 -42.69 -52.75 -1.31
N GLN A 74 -43.56 -52.10 -2.09
CA GLN A 74 -43.80 -52.45 -3.49
C GLN A 74 -42.91 -51.65 -4.44
N ALA A 75 -42.48 -52.27 -5.54
CA ALA A 75 -41.77 -51.62 -6.63
C ALA A 75 -42.72 -50.72 -7.43
N PRO A 76 -42.25 -49.59 -7.99
CA PRO A 76 -43.05 -48.72 -8.87
C PRO A 76 -43.65 -49.43 -10.09
N GLY A 77 -43.05 -50.54 -10.55
CA GLY A 77 -43.50 -51.33 -11.71
C GLY A 77 -44.40 -52.54 -11.37
N GLY A 78 -44.82 -52.70 -10.11
CA GLY A 78 -45.54 -53.88 -9.64
C GLY A 78 -44.60 -55.03 -9.28
N GLY A 79 -44.65 -55.47 -8.02
CA GLY A 79 -43.75 -56.46 -7.43
C GLY A 79 -43.36 -56.06 -6.00
N VAL A 80 -42.97 -57.02 -5.16
CA VAL A 80 -42.49 -56.75 -3.80
C VAL A 80 -40.98 -56.50 -3.86
N LEU A 81 -40.51 -55.31 -3.45
CA LEU A 81 -39.08 -54.99 -3.33
C LEU A 81 -38.46 -55.74 -2.14
N GLY A 82 -39.18 -55.78 -1.02
CA GLY A 82 -38.73 -56.45 0.20
C GLY A 82 -39.64 -56.11 1.39
N GLU A 83 -39.31 -56.69 2.54
CA GLU A 83 -39.97 -56.38 3.81
C GLU A 83 -39.09 -55.41 4.63
N LEU A 84 -39.63 -54.23 4.93
CA LEU A 84 -38.98 -53.27 5.82
C LEU A 84 -39.38 -53.59 7.26
N GLN A 85 -38.38 -53.87 8.11
CA GLN A 85 -38.57 -54.19 9.53
C GLN A 85 -37.97 -53.10 10.41
N ILE A 86 -38.75 -52.60 11.39
CA ILE A 86 -38.31 -51.62 12.39
C ILE A 86 -38.21 -52.32 13.75
N MET A 87 -37.01 -52.35 14.30
CA MET A 87 -36.70 -52.99 15.59
C MET A 87 -36.79 -51.97 16.74
N GLU A 88 -37.10 -52.44 17.94
CA GLU A 88 -37.10 -51.58 19.13
C GLU A 88 -35.71 -50.95 19.37
N GLY A 89 -35.68 -49.63 19.57
CA GLY A 89 -34.44 -48.86 19.79
C GLY A 89 -33.70 -48.47 18.51
N VAL A 90 -34.18 -48.86 17.32
CA VAL A 90 -33.62 -48.42 16.03
C VAL A 90 -34.41 -47.22 15.52
N GLU A 91 -33.72 -46.15 15.11
CA GLU A 91 -34.36 -44.99 14.52
C GLU A 91 -34.96 -45.37 13.15
N PRO A 92 -36.27 -45.11 12.92
CA PRO A 92 -36.93 -45.49 11.68
C PRO A 92 -36.29 -44.89 10.42
N ALA A 93 -35.77 -43.66 10.50
CA ALA A 93 -35.05 -43.02 9.41
C ALA A 93 -33.84 -43.84 8.94
N ASP A 94 -33.05 -44.42 9.86
CA ASP A 94 -31.87 -45.22 9.51
C ASP A 94 -32.24 -46.60 8.96
N ALA A 95 -33.32 -47.20 9.47
CA ALA A 95 -33.84 -48.47 8.96
C ALA A 95 -34.39 -48.31 7.54
N VAL A 96 -35.13 -47.23 7.28
CA VAL A 96 -35.62 -46.88 5.93
C VAL A 96 -34.44 -46.61 4.98
N LEU A 97 -33.43 -45.87 5.43
CA LEU A 97 -32.23 -45.62 4.63
C LEU A 97 -31.50 -46.93 4.31
N SER A 98 -31.28 -47.80 5.29
CA SER A 98 -30.60 -49.08 5.09
C SER A 98 -31.33 -49.96 4.08
N PHE A 99 -32.65 -50.04 4.17
CA PHE A 99 -33.49 -50.73 3.19
C PHE A 99 -33.39 -50.08 1.80
N ALA A 100 -33.44 -48.75 1.75
CA ALA A 100 -33.40 -48.02 0.49
C ALA A 100 -32.06 -48.12 -0.24
N LEU A 101 -30.94 -48.19 0.49
CA LEU A 101 -29.61 -48.43 -0.08
C LEU A 101 -29.48 -49.86 -0.64
N GLN A 102 -30.11 -50.86 -0.01
CA GLN A 102 -30.10 -52.25 -0.52
C GLN A 102 -30.92 -52.44 -1.80
N HIS A 103 -31.89 -51.57 -2.05
CA HIS A 103 -32.85 -51.66 -3.15
C HIS A 103 -32.78 -50.49 -4.14
N ASP A 104 -31.69 -49.69 -4.11
CA ASP A 104 -31.46 -48.52 -4.97
C ASP A 104 -32.63 -47.53 -5.02
N ILE A 105 -33.35 -47.37 -3.91
CA ILE A 105 -34.49 -46.44 -3.81
C ILE A 105 -33.93 -45.02 -3.66
N GLY A 106 -34.34 -44.11 -4.55
CA GLY A 106 -33.96 -42.70 -4.52
C GLY A 106 -34.55 -41.89 -3.36
N ARG A 107 -34.05 -40.65 -3.15
CA ARG A 107 -34.39 -39.80 -1.99
C ARG A 107 -35.90 -39.56 -1.81
N GLU A 108 -36.62 -39.30 -2.90
CA GLU A 108 -38.08 -39.05 -2.85
C GLU A 108 -38.86 -40.30 -2.40
N GLY A 109 -38.46 -41.48 -2.88
CA GLY A 109 -39.03 -42.76 -2.45
C GLY A 109 -38.78 -43.02 -0.96
N ARG A 110 -37.59 -42.67 -0.45
CA ARG A 110 -37.25 -42.79 0.97
C ARG A 110 -38.11 -41.90 1.85
N ALA A 111 -38.26 -40.62 1.49
CA ALA A 111 -39.10 -39.68 2.24
C ALA A 111 -40.55 -40.18 2.32
N THR A 112 -41.05 -40.75 1.24
CA THR A 112 -42.40 -41.35 1.18
C THR A 112 -42.52 -42.54 2.13
N ILE A 113 -41.55 -43.47 2.12
CA ILE A 113 -41.53 -44.63 3.00
C ILE A 113 -41.43 -44.19 4.47
N LEU A 114 -40.53 -43.25 4.78
CA LEU A 114 -40.33 -42.76 6.14
C LEU A 114 -41.59 -42.09 6.69
N ASN A 115 -42.25 -41.23 5.91
CA ASN A 115 -43.51 -40.61 6.32
C ASN A 115 -44.59 -41.65 6.63
N ALA A 116 -44.69 -42.71 5.83
CA ALA A 116 -45.63 -43.80 6.08
C ALA A 116 -45.30 -44.60 7.36
N VAL A 117 -44.01 -44.85 7.62
CA VAL A 117 -43.53 -45.53 8.82
C VAL A 117 -43.77 -44.67 10.07
N CYS A 118 -43.46 -43.38 10.01
CA CYS A 118 -43.63 -42.44 11.13
C CYS A 118 -45.10 -42.13 11.45
N ALA A 119 -46.01 -42.34 10.50
CA ALA A 119 -47.45 -42.25 10.74
C ALA A 119 -48.01 -43.46 11.52
N ALA A 120 -47.25 -44.55 11.68
CA ALA A 120 -47.69 -45.72 12.41
C ALA A 120 -47.64 -45.49 13.93
N SER A 121 -48.75 -45.77 14.63
CA SER A 121 -48.93 -45.48 16.07
C SER A 121 -47.96 -46.18 17.03
N ARG A 122 -47.25 -47.21 16.58
CA ARG A 122 -46.28 -47.99 17.38
C ARG A 122 -44.82 -47.63 17.10
N VAL A 123 -44.58 -46.67 16.21
CA VAL A 123 -43.25 -46.24 15.79
C VAL A 123 -43.03 -44.81 16.26
N VAL A 124 -41.94 -44.57 16.98
CA VAL A 124 -41.52 -43.23 17.38
C VAL A 124 -40.35 -42.84 16.49
N CYS A 125 -40.58 -41.88 15.60
CA CYS A 125 -39.51 -41.25 14.83
C CYS A 125 -38.96 -40.07 15.62
N THR A 126 -37.68 -40.13 15.99
CA THR A 126 -37.01 -39.02 16.70
C THR A 126 -36.39 -38.02 15.74
N ARG A 127 -36.16 -38.42 14.48
CA ARG A 127 -35.68 -37.54 13.41
C ARG A 127 -36.29 -37.90 12.06
N SER A 128 -36.41 -36.89 11.19
CA SER A 128 -36.90 -37.02 9.81
C SER A 128 -35.78 -37.17 8.78
N LYS A 129 -34.51 -37.11 9.22
CA LYS A 129 -33.32 -37.16 8.36
C LYS A 129 -32.44 -38.32 8.77
N ALA A 130 -32.19 -39.23 7.84
CA ALA A 130 -31.31 -40.37 8.08
C ALA A 130 -29.84 -39.94 7.98
N LEU A 131 -28.97 -40.53 8.81
CA LEU A 131 -27.54 -40.27 8.74
C LEU A 131 -26.94 -41.22 7.70
N MET A 132 -26.65 -40.71 6.50
CA MET A 132 -26.09 -41.50 5.40
C MET A 132 -24.65 -41.90 5.62
N HIS A 133 -23.85 -40.97 6.14
CA HIS A 133 -22.44 -41.20 6.39
C HIS A 133 -21.98 -40.39 7.57
N SER A 134 -21.10 -40.97 8.38
CA SER A 134 -20.47 -40.27 9.47
C SER A 134 -19.02 -40.73 9.58
N LYS A 135 -18.08 -39.81 9.44
CA LYS A 135 -16.65 -40.10 9.52
C LYS A 135 -15.90 -39.02 10.28
N THR A 136 -15.01 -39.43 11.17
CA THR A 136 -14.06 -38.52 11.80
C THR A 136 -12.96 -38.18 10.79
N VAL A 137 -12.79 -36.90 10.50
CA VAL A 137 -11.75 -36.37 9.62
C VAL A 137 -10.55 -35.96 10.47
N ALA A 138 -9.36 -36.42 10.09
CA ALA A 138 -8.10 -36.09 10.73
C ALA A 138 -7.17 -35.39 9.73
N GLY A 139 -6.39 -34.43 10.21
CA GLY A 139 -5.41 -33.69 9.41
C GLY A 139 -4.05 -34.37 9.37
N ASP A 140 -3.10 -33.71 8.71
CA ASP A 140 -1.72 -34.17 8.63
C ASP A 140 -1.12 -34.30 10.04
N GLY A 141 -0.59 -35.48 10.35
CA GLY A 141 -0.07 -35.81 11.68
C GLY A 141 -1.10 -36.46 12.64
N GLY A 142 -2.31 -36.78 12.17
CA GLY A 142 -3.31 -37.54 12.95
C GLY A 142 -4.11 -36.70 13.95
N SER A 143 -4.00 -35.38 13.89
CA SER A 143 -4.83 -34.46 14.68
C SER A 143 -6.28 -34.52 14.21
N GLN A 144 -7.22 -34.69 15.14
CA GLN A 144 -8.64 -34.77 14.81
C GLN A 144 -9.17 -33.37 14.44
N ILE A 145 -9.66 -33.21 13.21
CA ILE A 145 -10.24 -31.95 12.72
C ILE A 145 -11.68 -31.83 13.19
N GLY A 146 -12.48 -32.89 13.00
CA GLY A 146 -13.91 -32.87 13.31
C GLY A 146 -14.63 -34.11 12.81
N LYS A 147 -15.93 -34.18 13.08
CA LYS A 147 -16.80 -35.27 12.60
C LYS A 147 -17.67 -34.76 11.46
N LEU A 148 -17.53 -35.36 10.28
CA LEU A 148 -18.31 -35.03 9.10
C LEU A 148 -19.51 -35.97 9.00
N GLU A 149 -20.70 -35.39 9.06
CA GLU A 149 -21.99 -36.08 9.00
C GLU A 149 -22.74 -35.66 7.74
N ILE A 150 -23.13 -36.64 6.93
CA ILE A 150 -23.90 -36.46 5.70
C ILE A 150 -25.29 -37.03 5.94
N TYR A 151 -26.30 -36.18 5.78
CA TYR A 151 -27.71 -36.53 5.91
C TYR A 151 -28.32 -36.80 4.54
N ASP A 152 -29.44 -37.52 4.49
CA ASP A 152 -30.08 -37.99 3.26
C ASP A 152 -30.86 -36.93 2.47
N ASP A 153 -31.19 -35.81 3.10
CA ASP A 153 -31.90 -34.68 2.49
C ASP A 153 -30.97 -33.62 1.89
N VAL A 154 -29.66 -33.72 2.13
CA VAL A 154 -28.65 -32.77 1.65
C VAL A 154 -27.73 -33.45 0.65
N GLU A 155 -27.30 -32.70 -0.37
CA GLU A 155 -26.28 -33.20 -1.27
C GLU A 155 -24.93 -33.31 -0.55
N PRO A 156 -24.21 -34.45 -0.67
CA PRO A 156 -22.93 -34.64 0.01
C PRO A 156 -21.93 -33.51 -0.22
N VAL A 157 -21.81 -33.02 -1.46
CA VAL A 157 -20.86 -31.94 -1.79
C VAL A 157 -21.16 -30.62 -1.06
N ASP A 158 -22.42 -30.28 -0.81
CA ASP A 158 -22.82 -29.05 -0.10
C ASP A 158 -22.39 -29.13 1.38
N GLN A 159 -22.61 -30.29 2.01
CA GLN A 159 -22.28 -30.52 3.41
C GLN A 159 -20.76 -30.62 3.63
N ILE A 160 -20.04 -31.22 2.68
CA ILE A 160 -18.56 -31.24 2.69
C ILE A 160 -18.01 -29.82 2.56
N TYR A 161 -18.57 -28.99 1.67
CA TYR A 161 -18.14 -27.60 1.53
C TYR A 161 -18.31 -26.80 2.82
N LYS A 162 -19.47 -26.93 3.49
CA LYS A 162 -19.70 -26.30 4.81
C LYS A 162 -18.67 -26.77 5.83
N PHE A 163 -18.40 -28.07 5.90
CA PHE A 163 -17.39 -28.63 6.79
C PHE A 163 -15.98 -28.07 6.53
N VAL A 164 -15.58 -28.00 5.25
CA VAL A 164 -14.30 -27.42 4.81
C VAL A 164 -14.20 -25.96 5.25
N LYS A 165 -15.26 -25.16 5.07
CA LYS A 165 -15.29 -23.75 5.49
C LYS A 165 -15.26 -23.58 7.01
N ASP A 166 -16.09 -24.32 7.74
CA ASP A 166 -16.20 -24.22 9.20
C ASP A 166 -14.90 -24.59 9.91
N HIS A 167 -14.14 -25.54 9.36
CA HIS A 167 -12.86 -25.99 9.90
C HIS A 167 -11.65 -25.32 9.21
N LYS A 168 -11.88 -24.32 8.35
CA LYS A 168 -10.84 -23.54 7.63
C LYS A 168 -9.85 -24.43 6.86
N LEU A 169 -10.35 -25.49 6.25
CA LEU A 169 -9.55 -26.42 5.44
C LEU A 169 -9.27 -25.84 4.04
N PRO A 170 -8.15 -26.21 3.41
CA PRO A 170 -7.84 -25.78 2.05
C PRO A 170 -8.82 -26.39 1.04
N MET A 171 -9.17 -25.66 -0.02
CA MET A 171 -10.17 -26.09 -1.02
C MET A 171 -9.92 -27.47 -1.65
N PRO A 172 -8.67 -27.94 -1.89
CA PRO A 172 -8.42 -29.30 -2.36
C PRO A 172 -8.98 -30.41 -1.44
N ALA A 173 -9.20 -30.13 -0.16
CA ALA A 173 -9.84 -31.08 0.77
C ALA A 173 -11.29 -31.40 0.37
N LEU A 174 -11.98 -30.47 -0.32
CA LEU A 174 -13.34 -30.69 -0.81
C LEU A 174 -13.38 -31.88 -1.79
N GLU A 175 -12.48 -31.89 -2.77
CA GLU A 175 -12.41 -32.95 -3.79
C GLU A 175 -12.04 -34.30 -3.17
N GLN A 176 -11.05 -34.31 -2.25
CA GLN A 176 -10.62 -35.53 -1.55
C GLN A 176 -11.74 -36.14 -0.69
N LEU A 177 -12.43 -35.30 0.10
CA LEU A 177 -13.53 -35.76 0.94
C LEU A 177 -14.72 -36.23 0.10
N LEU A 178 -15.00 -35.55 -1.01
CA LEU A 178 -16.08 -35.93 -1.92
C LEU A 178 -15.83 -37.31 -2.54
N ASP A 179 -14.63 -37.57 -3.06
CA ASP A 179 -14.28 -38.86 -3.66
C ASP A 179 -14.41 -40.02 -2.65
N VAL A 180 -13.88 -39.83 -1.44
CA VAL A 180 -13.94 -40.81 -0.36
C VAL A 180 -15.37 -41.08 0.10
N ILE A 181 -16.18 -40.03 0.24
CA ILE A 181 -17.56 -40.17 0.72
C ILE A 181 -18.45 -40.78 -0.35
N CYS A 182 -18.39 -40.29 -1.59
CA CYS A 182 -19.19 -40.80 -2.69
C CYS A 182 -18.87 -42.27 -3.03
N SER A 183 -17.60 -42.68 -2.86
CA SER A 183 -17.22 -44.10 -2.94
C SER A 183 -17.83 -44.95 -1.83
N ALA A 184 -18.05 -44.38 -0.64
CA ALA A 184 -18.60 -45.10 0.52
C ALA A 184 -20.14 -45.21 0.50
N ILE A 185 -20.85 -44.17 0.04
CA ILE A 185 -22.33 -44.14 0.00
C ILE A 185 -22.93 -44.54 -1.36
N GLY A 186 -22.09 -44.71 -2.39
CA GLY A 186 -22.50 -45.02 -3.75
C GLY A 186 -22.70 -43.78 -4.61
N SER A 187 -22.23 -43.84 -5.86
CA SER A 187 -22.25 -42.73 -6.83
C SER A 187 -23.67 -42.26 -7.20
N THR A 188 -24.70 -43.08 -7.03
CA THR A 188 -26.11 -42.69 -7.22
C THR A 188 -26.62 -41.69 -6.18
N GLN A 189 -25.89 -41.49 -5.08
CA GLN A 189 -26.24 -40.56 -4.00
C GLN A 189 -25.50 -39.22 -4.10
N CYS A 190 -24.45 -39.14 -4.92
CA CYS A 190 -23.71 -37.92 -5.25
C CYS A 190 -24.09 -37.47 -6.65
N LEU A 191 -25.14 -36.65 -6.75
CA LEU A 191 -25.68 -36.15 -7.99
C LEU A 191 -24.86 -34.98 -8.54
N ARG A 192 -24.05 -34.30 -7.70
CA ARG A 192 -23.31 -33.08 -8.07
C ARG A 192 -21.88 -33.07 -7.56
N ASN A 193 -21.01 -32.47 -8.37
CA ASN A 193 -19.59 -32.26 -8.06
C ASN A 193 -19.29 -30.81 -7.63
N VAL A 194 -20.21 -29.88 -7.87
CA VAL A 194 -20.07 -28.46 -7.50
C VAL A 194 -21.09 -28.16 -6.40
N PRO A 195 -20.67 -27.65 -5.24
CA PRO A 195 -21.60 -27.34 -4.16
C PRO A 195 -22.43 -26.09 -4.49
N LEU A 196 -23.66 -26.05 -3.98
CA LEU A 196 -24.39 -24.80 -3.84
C LEU A 196 -23.96 -24.12 -2.56
N VAL A 197 -23.40 -22.92 -2.70
CA VAL A 197 -23.03 -22.08 -1.55
C VAL A 197 -24.24 -21.40 -0.93
N TYR A 198 -25.31 -21.23 -1.71
CA TYR A 198 -26.60 -20.70 -1.27
C TYR A 198 -27.74 -21.44 -1.97
N SER A 199 -28.78 -21.79 -1.20
CA SER A 199 -30.00 -22.43 -1.72
C SER A 199 -31.17 -22.10 -0.81
N GLN A 200 -32.01 -21.16 -1.22
CA GLN A 200 -33.17 -20.74 -0.43
C GLN A 200 -34.39 -20.53 -1.34
N ARG A 201 -35.56 -20.93 -0.84
CA ARG A 201 -36.83 -20.64 -1.52
C ARG A 201 -37.18 -19.17 -1.33
N ILE A 202 -37.37 -18.47 -2.45
CA ILE A 202 -37.75 -17.07 -2.47
C ILE A 202 -39.27 -16.98 -2.54
N VAL A 203 -39.85 -16.28 -1.56
CA VAL A 203 -41.27 -16.00 -1.46
C VAL A 203 -41.45 -14.50 -1.58
N VAL A 204 -42.36 -14.08 -2.45
CA VAL A 204 -42.68 -12.66 -2.69
C VAL A 204 -44.17 -12.47 -2.46
N GLU A 205 -44.55 -11.33 -1.92
CA GLU A 205 -45.95 -10.96 -1.75
C GLU A 205 -46.52 -10.56 -3.13
N ASP A 206 -47.66 -11.11 -3.49
CA ASP A 206 -48.31 -10.81 -4.77
C ASP A 206 -48.95 -9.42 -4.73
N ASP A 207 -48.54 -8.52 -5.62
CA ASP A 207 -49.00 -7.12 -5.62
C ASP A 207 -50.52 -6.95 -5.85
N GLU A 208 -51.19 -7.94 -6.47
CA GLU A 208 -52.63 -7.88 -6.75
C GLU A 208 -53.48 -8.52 -5.63
N THR A 209 -52.93 -9.52 -4.94
CA THR A 209 -53.70 -10.35 -3.99
C THR A 209 -53.21 -10.28 -2.54
N GLY A 210 -51.99 -9.78 -2.29
CA GLY A 210 -51.35 -9.75 -0.96
C GLY A 210 -50.95 -11.13 -0.43
N GLU A 211 -51.10 -12.19 -1.24
CA GLU A 211 -50.81 -13.57 -0.84
C GLU A 211 -49.34 -13.93 -1.13
N PRO A 212 -48.71 -14.81 -0.33
CA PRO A 212 -47.33 -15.23 -0.56
C PRO A 212 -47.22 -16.11 -1.81
N ARG A 213 -46.61 -15.56 -2.86
CA ARG A 213 -46.26 -16.25 -4.10
C ARG A 213 -44.87 -16.86 -4.01
N GLN A 214 -44.77 -18.18 -4.13
CA GLN A 214 -43.48 -18.88 -4.21
C GLN A 214 -42.92 -18.78 -5.63
N LEU A 215 -41.73 -18.18 -5.78
CA LEU A 215 -41.09 -18.01 -7.09
C LEU A 215 -40.19 -19.19 -7.45
N GLY A 216 -39.58 -19.84 -6.46
CA GLY A 216 -38.68 -20.97 -6.66
C GLY A 216 -37.50 -20.92 -5.70
N ALA A 217 -36.52 -21.81 -5.90
CA ALA A 217 -35.27 -21.79 -5.13
C ALA A 217 -34.21 -20.97 -5.86
N LEU A 218 -33.67 -19.93 -5.21
CA LEU A 218 -32.45 -19.26 -5.65
C LEU A 218 -31.27 -20.16 -5.28
N GLN A 219 -30.57 -20.66 -6.29
CA GLN A 219 -29.44 -21.57 -6.15
C GLN A 219 -28.18 -20.91 -6.71
N ILE A 220 -27.14 -20.81 -5.88
CA ILE A 220 -25.86 -20.20 -6.26
C ILE A 220 -24.77 -21.27 -6.18
N PRO A 221 -24.27 -21.77 -7.32
CA PRO A 221 -23.14 -22.67 -7.36
C PRO A 221 -21.83 -22.01 -6.91
N LEU A 222 -20.95 -22.78 -6.30
CA LEU A 222 -19.59 -22.34 -5.96
C LEU A 222 -18.86 -21.82 -7.21
N GLY A 223 -18.27 -20.63 -7.08
CA GLY A 223 -17.52 -19.97 -8.15
C GLY A 223 -18.37 -19.06 -9.06
N GLN A 224 -19.70 -19.07 -8.92
CA GLN A 224 -20.56 -18.07 -9.58
C GLN A 224 -20.65 -16.80 -8.74
N GLU A 225 -20.78 -15.64 -9.40
CA GLU A 225 -21.00 -14.38 -8.71
C GLU A 225 -22.45 -14.28 -8.22
N PRO A 226 -22.67 -14.04 -6.92
CA PRO A 226 -24.02 -13.95 -6.36
C PRO A 226 -24.86 -12.84 -7.00
N ALA A 227 -24.29 -11.65 -7.21
CA ALA A 227 -24.98 -10.53 -7.83
C ALA A 227 -25.55 -10.88 -9.21
N ASP A 228 -24.76 -11.54 -10.08
CA ASP A 228 -25.23 -11.95 -11.42
C ASP A 228 -26.31 -13.03 -11.37
N THR A 229 -26.21 -13.94 -10.42
CA THR A 229 -27.16 -15.04 -10.26
C THR A 229 -28.50 -14.51 -9.78
N VAL A 230 -28.49 -13.61 -8.80
CA VAL A 230 -29.69 -12.89 -8.32
C VAL A 230 -30.29 -12.02 -9.42
N TYR A 231 -29.46 -11.34 -10.21
CA TYR A 231 -29.93 -10.54 -11.35
C TYR A 231 -30.67 -11.39 -12.38
N LYS A 232 -30.06 -12.51 -12.84
CA LYS A 232 -30.70 -13.43 -13.79
C LYS A 232 -31.99 -14.03 -13.22
N PHE A 233 -31.98 -14.44 -11.95
CA PHE A 233 -33.18 -14.93 -11.25
C PHE A 233 -34.27 -13.85 -11.22
N GLY A 234 -33.91 -12.63 -10.84
CA GLY A 234 -34.84 -11.52 -10.75
C GLY A 234 -35.43 -11.12 -12.10
N LEU A 235 -34.65 -11.11 -13.18
CA LEU A 235 -35.17 -10.89 -14.53
C LEU A 235 -36.14 -11.98 -14.96
N HIS A 236 -35.84 -13.25 -14.66
CA HIS A 236 -36.71 -14.38 -15.01
C HIS A 236 -38.09 -14.28 -14.36
N PHE A 237 -38.14 -13.78 -13.12
CA PHE A 237 -39.38 -13.63 -12.35
C PHE A 237 -39.97 -12.21 -12.34
N GLY A 238 -39.38 -11.26 -13.08
CA GLY A 238 -39.86 -9.87 -13.15
C GLY A 238 -39.73 -9.08 -11.84
N LEU A 239 -38.76 -9.42 -10.99
CA LEU A 239 -38.55 -8.76 -9.70
C LEU A 239 -38.09 -7.32 -9.88
N ALA A 240 -38.63 -6.39 -9.08
CA ALA A 240 -38.19 -5.00 -9.07
C ALA A 240 -36.73 -4.86 -8.60
N GLN A 241 -36.04 -3.83 -9.07
CA GLN A 241 -34.62 -3.63 -8.78
C GLN A 241 -34.28 -3.46 -7.28
N PRO A 242 -35.00 -2.66 -6.48
CA PRO A 242 -34.71 -2.55 -5.05
C PRO A 242 -34.79 -3.88 -4.33
N PHE A 243 -35.71 -4.75 -4.76
CA PHE A 243 -35.83 -6.11 -4.23
C PHE A 243 -34.61 -6.95 -4.57
N ARG A 244 -34.14 -6.92 -5.83
CA ARG A 244 -32.92 -7.62 -6.24
C ARG A 244 -31.70 -7.16 -5.46
N GLN A 245 -31.52 -5.85 -5.27
CA GLN A 245 -30.40 -5.30 -4.50
C GLN A 245 -30.42 -5.76 -3.03
N ASN A 246 -31.60 -5.78 -2.40
CA ASN A 246 -31.75 -6.32 -1.05
C ASN A 246 -31.43 -7.82 -1.01
N LEU A 247 -31.93 -8.59 -1.98
CA LEU A 247 -31.67 -10.01 -2.08
C LEU A 247 -30.18 -10.33 -2.26
N VAL A 248 -29.43 -9.54 -3.06
CA VAL A 248 -27.97 -9.69 -3.16
C VAL A 248 -27.30 -9.46 -1.81
N ARG A 249 -27.66 -8.40 -1.06
CA ARG A 249 -27.09 -8.15 0.28
C ARG A 249 -27.34 -9.32 1.22
N GLN A 250 -28.58 -9.79 1.30
CA GLN A 250 -28.94 -10.94 2.14
C GLN A 250 -28.17 -12.21 1.78
N VAL A 251 -27.92 -12.44 0.50
CA VAL A 251 -27.12 -13.56 0.01
C VAL A 251 -25.65 -13.38 0.37
N CYS A 252 -25.11 -12.17 0.26
CA CYS A 252 -23.72 -11.85 0.57
C CYS A 252 -23.41 -11.87 2.07
N ASP A 253 -24.42 -11.65 2.92
CA ASP A 253 -24.32 -11.78 4.38
C ASP A 253 -24.23 -13.25 4.84
N ASP A 254 -24.50 -14.22 3.95
CA ASP A 254 -24.37 -15.64 4.28
C ASP A 254 -22.89 -16.05 4.39
N LYS A 255 -22.52 -16.61 5.55
CA LYS A 255 -21.16 -17.05 5.89
C LYS A 255 -20.49 -17.95 4.85
N TYR A 256 -21.27 -18.72 4.08
CA TYR A 256 -20.75 -19.69 3.11
C TYR A 256 -20.59 -19.12 1.69
N VAL A 257 -21.13 -17.93 1.45
CA VAL A 257 -21.09 -17.22 0.18
C VAL A 257 -19.90 -16.27 0.14
N ILE A 258 -19.29 -16.16 -1.03
CA ILE A 258 -18.24 -15.16 -1.29
C ILE A 258 -18.78 -14.26 -2.39
N CYS A 259 -19.10 -13.02 -2.03
CA CYS A 259 -19.42 -11.98 -3.00
C CYS A 259 -18.16 -11.21 -3.35
N LYS A 260 -17.93 -11.01 -4.65
CA LYS A 260 -16.92 -10.05 -5.10
C LYS A 260 -17.55 -8.68 -5.22
N ARG A 261 -18.83 -8.62 -5.63
CA ARG A 261 -19.54 -7.35 -5.87
C ARG A 261 -21.02 -7.45 -5.53
N LEU A 262 -21.61 -6.30 -5.23
CA LEU A 262 -23.05 -6.16 -4.95
C LEU A 262 -23.87 -5.80 -6.20
N GLN A 263 -23.23 -5.21 -7.21
CA GLN A 263 -23.89 -4.83 -8.45
C GLN A 263 -23.67 -5.89 -9.55
N PRO A 264 -24.72 -6.35 -10.26
CA PRO A 264 -24.60 -7.31 -11.34
C PRO A 264 -23.95 -6.71 -12.59
N ILE A 265 -23.25 -7.52 -13.39
CA ILE A 265 -22.73 -7.10 -14.70
C ILE A 265 -23.85 -7.33 -15.72
N VAL A 266 -24.35 -6.25 -16.31
CA VAL A 266 -25.40 -6.29 -17.34
C VAL A 266 -24.82 -6.49 -18.73
N PHE A 267 -23.57 -6.09 -18.94
CA PHE A 267 -22.86 -6.26 -20.21
C PHE A 267 -21.39 -6.54 -19.97
N ALA A 268 -20.82 -7.50 -20.70
CA ALA A 268 -19.39 -7.74 -20.76
C ALA A 268 -18.99 -8.08 -22.19
N SER A 269 -17.92 -7.46 -22.71
CA SER A 269 -17.40 -7.76 -24.04
C SER A 269 -15.88 -7.61 -24.11
N PRO A 270 -15.15 -8.57 -24.71
CA PRO A 270 -13.72 -8.41 -24.95
C PRO A 270 -13.48 -7.33 -26.01
N ILE A 271 -12.67 -6.33 -25.67
CA ILE A 271 -12.31 -5.23 -26.57
C ILE A 271 -11.01 -5.59 -27.30
N LYS A 272 -11.08 -5.50 -28.63
CA LYS A 272 -9.96 -5.76 -29.55
C LYS A 272 -9.42 -4.46 -30.11
N VAL A 273 -8.09 -4.36 -30.24
CA VAL A 273 -7.40 -3.30 -30.98
C VAL A 273 -7.08 -3.75 -32.41
N GLU A 274 -6.60 -2.83 -33.26
CA GLU A 274 -6.39 -3.02 -34.71
C GLU A 274 -5.57 -4.27 -35.10
N ASN A 275 -4.76 -4.81 -34.20
CA ASN A 275 -3.99 -6.05 -34.39
C ASN A 275 -4.72 -7.33 -33.90
N ASP A 276 -6.04 -7.29 -33.74
CA ASP A 276 -6.89 -8.40 -33.24
C ASP A 276 -6.50 -8.90 -31.83
N THR A 277 -5.69 -8.11 -31.12
CA THR A 277 -5.24 -8.38 -29.76
C THR A 277 -6.32 -7.95 -28.78
N ILE A 278 -6.70 -8.82 -27.85
CA ILE A 278 -7.67 -8.49 -26.80
C ILE A 278 -6.95 -7.70 -25.71
N VAL A 279 -7.36 -6.46 -25.49
CA VAL A 279 -6.76 -5.58 -24.47
C VAL A 279 -7.38 -5.84 -23.10
N GLY A 280 -8.65 -6.23 -23.06
CA GLY A 280 -9.36 -6.57 -21.83
C GLY A 280 -10.84 -6.80 -22.09
N VAL A 281 -11.61 -6.98 -21.02
CA VAL A 281 -13.08 -7.12 -21.07
C VAL A 281 -13.71 -5.85 -20.49
N LEU A 282 -14.43 -5.11 -21.32
CA LEU A 282 -15.27 -4.00 -20.85
C LEU A 282 -16.51 -4.60 -20.19
N SER A 283 -16.66 -4.37 -18.89
CA SER A 283 -17.84 -4.74 -18.12
C SER A 283 -18.63 -3.48 -17.74
N ILE A 284 -19.96 -3.55 -17.82
CA ILE A 284 -20.89 -2.50 -17.38
C ILE A 284 -21.78 -3.12 -16.30
N ARG A 285 -21.82 -2.49 -15.13
CA ARG A 285 -22.66 -2.87 -14.00
C ARG A 285 -24.08 -2.30 -14.18
N GLU A 286 -25.07 -2.88 -13.50
CA GLU A 286 -26.43 -2.32 -13.47
C GLU A 286 -26.41 -0.89 -12.89
N ASP A 287 -27.11 0.04 -13.54
CA ASP A 287 -27.11 1.50 -13.29
C ASP A 287 -25.77 2.24 -13.48
N GLU A 288 -24.72 1.56 -13.93
CA GLU A 288 -23.46 2.23 -14.28
C GLU A 288 -23.66 3.00 -15.60
N GLU A 289 -23.31 4.28 -15.61
CA GLU A 289 -23.21 5.04 -16.85
C GLU A 289 -22.08 4.46 -17.71
N LEU A 290 -22.32 4.31 -19.01
CA LEU A 290 -21.29 3.81 -19.93
C LEU A 290 -19.99 4.62 -19.82
N ALA A 291 -20.11 5.92 -19.54
CA ALA A 291 -18.96 6.78 -19.34
C ALA A 291 -18.04 6.35 -18.20
N ASP A 292 -18.61 5.91 -17.08
CA ASP A 292 -17.83 5.44 -15.94
C ASP A 292 -17.19 4.08 -16.25
N ALA A 293 -17.95 3.18 -16.88
CA ALA A 293 -17.46 1.86 -17.28
C ALA A 293 -16.29 1.96 -18.28
N VAL A 294 -16.39 2.84 -19.28
CA VAL A 294 -15.33 3.08 -20.27
C VAL A 294 -14.12 3.74 -19.64
N HIS A 295 -14.32 4.70 -18.73
CA HIS A 295 -13.21 5.35 -18.01
C HIS A 295 -12.46 4.35 -17.11
N ARG A 296 -13.20 3.57 -16.30
CA ARG A 296 -12.66 2.48 -15.48
C ARG A 296 -11.88 1.47 -16.32
N PHE A 297 -12.44 1.05 -17.45
CA PHE A 297 -11.77 0.16 -18.39
C PHE A 297 -10.50 0.79 -18.97
N SER A 298 -10.54 2.07 -19.34
CA SER A 298 -9.40 2.77 -19.92
C SER A 298 -8.23 2.91 -18.96
N ARG A 299 -8.47 3.09 -17.67
CA ARG A 299 -7.39 3.12 -16.66
C ARG A 299 -6.67 1.77 -16.55
N GLN A 300 -7.41 0.67 -16.68
CA GLN A 300 -6.86 -0.68 -16.58
C GLN A 300 -6.11 -1.13 -17.85
N THR A 301 -6.48 -0.58 -19.00
CA THR A 301 -6.04 -1.07 -20.32
C THR A 301 -5.26 -0.05 -21.15
N ASN A 302 -5.15 1.19 -20.67
CA ASN A 302 -4.44 2.31 -21.31
C ASN A 302 -4.84 2.52 -22.78
N ILE A 303 -6.14 2.42 -23.09
CA ILE A 303 -6.68 2.64 -24.43
C ILE A 303 -6.68 4.13 -24.83
N THR A 304 -6.65 4.40 -26.14
CA THR A 304 -6.64 5.76 -26.68
C THR A 304 -8.02 6.44 -26.54
N ARG A 305 -8.03 7.77 -26.55
CA ARG A 305 -9.28 8.56 -26.51
C ARG A 305 -10.19 8.27 -27.70
N ASP A 306 -9.62 8.01 -28.88
CA ASP A 306 -10.39 7.65 -30.08
C ASP A 306 -11.12 6.31 -29.91
N LEU A 307 -10.49 5.33 -29.26
CA LEU A 307 -11.13 4.05 -28.95
C LEU A 307 -12.23 4.23 -27.91
N GLN A 308 -12.03 5.08 -26.89
CA GLN A 308 -13.09 5.41 -25.93
C GLN A 308 -14.32 6.00 -26.65
N VAL A 309 -14.13 7.00 -27.51
CA VAL A 309 -15.23 7.61 -28.28
C VAL A 309 -15.95 6.58 -29.17
N SER A 310 -15.19 5.69 -29.80
CA SER A 310 -15.76 4.60 -30.62
C SER A 310 -16.62 3.64 -29.79
N LEU A 311 -16.19 3.29 -28.57
CA LEU A 311 -16.96 2.45 -27.65
C LEU A 311 -18.27 3.12 -27.23
N PHE A 312 -18.24 4.43 -26.93
CA PHE A 312 -19.45 5.21 -26.65
C PHE A 312 -20.44 5.17 -27.81
N GLN A 313 -19.97 5.44 -29.03
CA GLN A 313 -20.83 5.46 -30.22
C GLN A 313 -21.43 4.07 -30.53
N ALA A 314 -20.68 3.00 -30.29
CA ALA A 314 -21.14 1.64 -30.57
C ALA A 314 -22.19 1.12 -29.57
N LEU A 315 -22.06 1.51 -28.29
CA LEU A 315 -22.85 0.94 -27.19
C LEU A 315 -24.02 1.83 -26.77
N CYS A 316 -23.97 3.15 -26.99
CA CYS A 316 -25.07 4.04 -26.66
C CYS A 316 -26.24 3.90 -27.62
N GLY A 317 -27.45 3.69 -27.06
CA GLY A 317 -28.71 3.67 -27.81
C GLY A 317 -29.00 2.37 -28.59
N THR A 318 -28.06 1.42 -28.62
CA THR A 318 -28.22 0.14 -29.34
C THR A 318 -28.68 -1.00 -28.45
N ARG A 319 -28.58 -0.86 -27.12
CA ARG A 319 -28.86 -1.94 -26.15
C ARG A 319 -29.74 -1.45 -25.00
N GLU A 320 -30.75 -2.23 -24.67
CA GLU A 320 -31.53 -2.05 -23.44
C GLU A 320 -30.66 -2.36 -22.21
N GLY A 321 -30.72 -1.51 -21.18
CA GLY A 321 -29.99 -1.66 -19.92
C GLY A 321 -28.61 -0.98 -19.85
N VAL A 322 -28.12 -0.36 -20.93
CA VAL A 322 -26.90 0.48 -20.89
C VAL A 322 -27.31 1.95 -20.77
N LEU A 323 -26.88 2.61 -19.69
CA LEU A 323 -27.14 4.03 -19.47
C LEU A 323 -26.12 4.90 -20.23
N CYS A 324 -26.64 5.88 -20.95
CA CYS A 324 -25.86 6.88 -21.68
C CYS A 324 -26.49 8.27 -21.52
N THR A 325 -26.65 8.73 -20.28
CA THR A 325 -27.19 10.08 -20.02
C THR A 325 -26.12 11.16 -20.12
N ARG A 326 -24.84 10.79 -20.10
CA ARG A 326 -23.70 11.72 -20.18
C ARG A 326 -22.51 11.14 -20.95
N GLY A 327 -21.68 12.04 -21.49
CA GLY A 327 -20.48 11.71 -22.27
C GLY A 327 -19.14 11.78 -21.50
N GLN A 328 -19.17 12.15 -20.21
CA GLN A 328 -17.98 12.25 -19.36
C GLN A 328 -18.18 11.40 -18.12
N ALA A 329 -17.14 10.72 -17.64
CA ALA A 329 -17.19 9.93 -16.42
C ALA A 329 -17.34 10.82 -15.17
N LEU A 330 -18.06 10.36 -14.15
CA LEU A 330 -18.21 11.06 -12.88
C LEU A 330 -17.11 10.56 -11.95
N LEU A 331 -16.15 11.42 -11.63
CA LEU A 331 -14.99 11.06 -10.81
C LEU A 331 -15.28 11.21 -9.31
N ARG A 332 -16.07 12.22 -8.94
CA ARG A 332 -16.43 12.49 -7.54
C ARG A 332 -17.79 13.13 -7.43
N SER A 333 -18.56 12.73 -6.42
CA SER A 333 -19.79 13.38 -6.01
C SER A 333 -19.82 13.52 -4.49
N THR A 334 -19.55 14.71 -3.99
CA THR A 334 -19.46 14.98 -2.54
C THR A 334 -20.61 15.87 -2.08
N PRO A 335 -21.38 15.50 -1.04
CA PRO A 335 -22.35 16.40 -0.44
C PRO A 335 -21.61 17.55 0.27
N VAL A 336 -21.99 18.79 -0.01
CA VAL A 336 -21.46 19.97 0.67
C VAL A 336 -22.54 20.50 1.59
N SER A 337 -22.22 20.61 2.87
CA SER A 337 -23.13 21.14 3.89
C SER A 337 -22.68 22.51 4.37
N ASP A 338 -23.62 23.29 4.89
CA ASP A 338 -23.31 24.53 5.60
C ASP A 338 -22.81 24.26 7.05
N GLY A 339 -22.44 25.33 7.76
CA GLY A 339 -22.02 25.25 9.17
C GLY A 339 -23.09 24.74 10.15
N SER A 340 -24.34 24.54 9.70
CA SER A 340 -25.44 23.94 10.47
C SER A 340 -25.67 22.45 10.17
N GLY A 341 -24.94 21.90 9.19
CA GLY A 341 -25.07 20.51 8.74
C GLY A 341 -26.13 20.29 7.66
N GLN A 342 -26.80 21.35 7.18
CA GLN A 342 -27.75 21.25 6.08
C GLN A 342 -27.01 21.09 4.75
N ILE A 343 -27.39 20.09 3.95
CA ILE A 343 -26.80 19.84 2.63
C ILE A 343 -27.22 20.97 1.68
N LEU A 344 -26.25 21.76 1.22
CA LEU A 344 -26.42 22.83 0.23
C LEU A 344 -26.58 22.27 -1.19
N GLY A 345 -25.89 21.16 -1.47
CA GLY A 345 -25.92 20.50 -2.76
C GLY A 345 -24.84 19.42 -2.88
N TYR A 346 -24.73 18.82 -4.07
CA TYR A 346 -23.69 17.84 -4.38
C TYR A 346 -22.70 18.44 -5.37
N LEU A 347 -21.43 18.49 -4.96
CA LEU A 347 -20.33 18.87 -5.83
C LEU A 347 -19.95 17.68 -6.70
N LYS A 348 -20.21 17.78 -8.01
CA LYS A 348 -19.93 16.73 -9.00
C LYS A 348 -18.77 17.13 -9.88
N ILE A 349 -17.70 16.32 -9.89
CA ILE A 349 -16.51 16.53 -10.71
C ILE A 349 -16.47 15.44 -11.77
N TYR A 350 -16.45 15.86 -13.04
CA TYR A 350 -16.41 14.96 -14.19
C TYR A 350 -15.01 14.87 -14.80
N GLU A 351 -14.78 13.83 -15.59
CA GLU A 351 -13.54 13.62 -16.34
C GLU A 351 -13.15 14.84 -17.19
N GLY A 352 -11.91 15.30 -17.01
CA GLY A 352 -11.34 16.44 -17.72
C GLY A 352 -11.66 17.81 -17.13
N GLN A 353 -12.43 17.89 -16.03
CA GLN A 353 -12.65 19.13 -15.31
C GLN A 353 -11.55 19.37 -14.27
N GLU A 354 -11.14 20.63 -14.11
CA GLU A 354 -10.28 21.03 -12.99
C GLU A 354 -11.13 21.19 -11.73
N PRO A 355 -10.82 20.47 -10.63
CA PRO A 355 -11.57 20.58 -9.36
C PRO A 355 -11.69 22.01 -8.84
N ALA A 356 -10.65 22.84 -8.98
CA ALA A 356 -10.69 24.25 -8.57
C ALA A 356 -11.79 25.04 -9.29
N ASP A 357 -11.98 24.85 -10.60
CA ASP A 357 -13.01 25.57 -11.36
C ASP A 357 -14.41 25.16 -10.90
N VAL A 358 -14.62 23.86 -10.66
CA VAL A 358 -15.90 23.30 -10.19
C VAL A 358 -16.23 23.78 -8.78
N VAL A 359 -15.25 23.78 -7.87
CA VAL A 359 -15.41 24.26 -6.49
C VAL A 359 -15.73 25.75 -6.47
N TYR A 360 -15.05 26.57 -7.28
CA TYR A 360 -15.32 28.00 -7.33
C TYR A 360 -16.70 28.30 -7.91
N GLN A 361 -17.10 27.60 -8.99
CA GLN A 361 -18.44 27.74 -9.55
C GLN A 361 -19.52 27.35 -8.52
N PHE A 362 -19.31 26.27 -7.77
CA PHE A 362 -20.24 25.85 -6.72
C PHE A 362 -20.27 26.86 -5.56
N ALA A 363 -19.11 27.36 -5.15
CA ALA A 363 -19.00 28.36 -4.09
C ALA A 363 -19.72 29.67 -4.46
N ASP A 364 -19.61 30.13 -5.70
CA ASP A 364 -20.32 31.32 -6.18
C ASP A 364 -21.83 31.08 -6.24
N GLN A 365 -22.28 29.90 -6.68
CA GLN A 365 -23.71 29.54 -6.72
C GLN A 365 -24.35 29.48 -5.33
N HIS A 366 -23.59 29.05 -4.32
CA HIS A 366 -24.08 28.85 -2.95
C HIS A 366 -23.60 29.92 -1.96
N ASN A 367 -22.95 31.00 -2.43
CA ASN A 367 -22.39 32.09 -1.62
C ASN A 367 -21.47 31.62 -0.48
N ILE A 368 -20.59 30.64 -0.76
CA ILE A 368 -19.63 30.10 0.21
C ILE A 368 -18.50 31.11 0.43
N ALA A 369 -18.09 31.32 1.69
CA ALA A 369 -17.03 32.27 2.02
C ALA A 369 -15.67 31.82 1.42
N PRO A 370 -14.76 32.76 1.07
CA PRO A 370 -13.48 32.43 0.45
C PRO A 370 -12.63 31.42 1.23
N GLY A 371 -12.61 31.51 2.58
CA GLY A 371 -11.87 30.58 3.43
C GLY A 371 -12.45 29.16 3.43
N ASP A 372 -13.77 29.02 3.48
CA ASP A 372 -14.45 27.72 3.47
C ASP A 372 -14.32 27.04 2.09
N ARG A 373 -14.27 27.86 1.02
CA ARG A 373 -14.00 27.40 -0.35
C ARG A 373 -12.61 26.77 -0.49
N GLU A 374 -11.58 27.40 0.09
CA GLU A 374 -10.21 26.85 0.09
C GLU A 374 -10.15 25.52 0.86
N VAL A 375 -10.80 25.44 2.03
CA VAL A 375 -10.91 24.19 2.80
C VAL A 375 -11.63 23.09 2.01
N LEU A 376 -12.71 23.44 1.30
CA LEU A 376 -13.43 22.50 0.45
C LEU A 376 -12.54 21.95 -0.67
N LEU A 377 -11.82 22.82 -1.38
CA LEU A 377 -10.87 22.40 -2.43
C LEU A 377 -9.75 21.53 -1.86
N ASP A 378 -9.15 21.94 -0.73
CA ASP A 378 -8.09 21.19 -0.08
C ASP A 378 -8.55 19.79 0.35
N SER A 379 -9.77 19.67 0.89
CA SER A 379 -10.33 18.38 1.30
C SER A 379 -10.54 17.41 0.13
N LEU A 380 -10.85 17.92 -1.07
CA LEU A 380 -11.05 17.12 -2.28
C LEU A 380 -9.72 16.69 -2.92
N CYS A 381 -8.74 17.61 -2.88
CA CYS A 381 -7.45 17.44 -3.54
C CYS A 381 -6.40 16.76 -2.68
N ASN A 382 -6.51 16.86 -1.35
CA ASN A 382 -5.72 16.15 -0.35
C ASN A 382 -6.67 15.48 0.65
N PRO A 383 -7.39 14.40 0.25
CA PRO A 383 -8.19 13.66 1.21
C PRO A 383 -7.25 13.16 2.32
N SER A 384 -7.51 13.60 3.55
CA SER A 384 -6.81 13.09 4.73
C SER A 384 -6.84 11.58 4.66
N LYS A 385 -5.67 10.91 4.61
CA LYS A 385 -5.61 9.46 4.71
C LYS A 385 -6.36 9.07 5.97
N LEU A 386 -7.56 8.50 5.80
CA LEU A 386 -8.31 7.92 6.89
C LEU A 386 -7.39 6.94 7.61
N THR A 387 -7.47 6.94 8.93
CA THR A 387 -6.78 6.00 9.81
C THR A 387 -6.91 4.57 9.29
N PRO A 388 -5.82 3.77 9.29
CA PRO A 388 -5.91 2.36 8.93
C PRO A 388 -6.82 1.65 9.94
N GLY A 389 -8.04 1.30 9.53
CA GLY A 389 -9.02 0.66 10.41
C GLY A 389 -10.50 0.86 10.04
N GLN A 390 -10.84 1.69 9.06
CA GLN A 390 -12.17 1.67 8.42
C GLN A 390 -12.04 0.98 7.07
N GLU A 391 -12.12 -0.34 7.08
CA GLU A 391 -12.49 -1.13 5.91
C GLU A 391 -13.99 -0.84 5.67
N GLU A 392 -14.29 0.24 4.95
CA GLU A 392 -15.58 0.33 4.26
C GLU A 392 -15.45 -0.55 3.00
N ASP A 393 -16.25 -1.62 2.98
CA ASP A 393 -16.39 -2.64 1.91
C ASP A 393 -16.97 -2.07 0.59
N ASP A 394 -16.61 -0.85 0.20
CA ASP A 394 -17.01 -0.28 -1.07
C ASP A 394 -15.83 -0.35 -2.06
N GLU A 395 -15.95 -1.25 -3.05
CA GLU A 395 -15.04 -1.48 -4.19
C GLU A 395 -14.71 -0.23 -5.03
N ASP A 396 -15.20 0.94 -4.66
CA ASP A 396 -14.91 2.22 -5.29
C ASP A 396 -13.96 3.00 -4.37
N GLU A 397 -12.69 2.58 -4.28
CA GLU A 397 -11.60 3.44 -3.79
C GLU A 397 -11.73 4.78 -4.50
N ALA A 398 -12.23 5.78 -3.79
CA ALA A 398 -12.68 6.99 -4.44
C ALA A 398 -11.48 7.66 -5.12
N GLU A 399 -11.52 7.72 -6.45
CA GLU A 399 -10.37 8.00 -7.30
C GLU A 399 -9.67 9.31 -6.90
N PRO A 400 -8.33 9.33 -6.72
CA PRO A 400 -7.61 10.54 -6.40
C PRO A 400 -7.81 11.56 -7.53
N LEU A 401 -8.43 12.68 -7.18
CA LEU A 401 -8.65 13.77 -8.13
C LEU A 401 -7.30 14.40 -8.49
N VAL A 402 -7.05 14.56 -9.80
CA VAL A 402 -5.90 15.33 -10.27
C VAL A 402 -6.25 16.80 -10.13
N CYS A 403 -5.81 17.41 -9.04
CA CYS A 403 -5.92 18.84 -8.84
C CYS A 403 -4.65 19.53 -9.33
N SER A 404 -4.77 20.24 -10.45
CA SER A 404 -3.63 20.96 -11.01
C SER A 404 -3.56 22.42 -10.52
N ARG A 405 -4.66 22.98 -10.03
CA ARG A 405 -4.78 24.39 -9.61
C ARG A 405 -5.45 24.54 -8.24
N TYR A 406 -5.19 25.66 -7.57
CA TYR A 406 -5.83 26.05 -6.30
C TYR A 406 -6.89 27.15 -6.47
N ALA A 407 -7.02 27.68 -7.69
CA ALA A 407 -7.95 28.73 -8.06
C ALA A 407 -8.23 28.71 -9.57
N PRO A 408 -9.35 29.28 -10.03
CA PRO A 408 -9.68 29.37 -11.45
C PRO A 408 -8.79 30.37 -12.18
N VAL A 409 -8.61 30.18 -13.48
CA VAL A 409 -7.85 31.11 -14.34
C VAL A 409 -8.66 32.37 -14.58
N VAL A 410 -8.10 33.54 -14.26
CA VAL A 410 -8.70 34.86 -14.54
C VAL A 410 -8.07 35.55 -15.75
N PHE A 411 -6.83 35.20 -16.10
CA PHE A 411 -6.16 35.74 -17.27
C PHE A 411 -5.24 34.70 -17.89
N ARG A 412 -5.17 34.68 -19.23
CA ARG A 412 -4.28 33.79 -19.99
C ARG A 412 -3.66 34.51 -21.16
N VAL A 413 -2.37 34.27 -21.40
CA VAL A 413 -1.65 34.84 -22.54
C VAL A 413 -0.61 33.84 -23.07
N PRO A 414 -0.54 33.61 -24.39
CA PRO A 414 0.56 32.84 -24.96
C PRO A 414 1.88 33.61 -24.84
N VAL A 415 2.91 32.94 -24.33
CA VAL A 415 4.26 33.49 -24.19
C VAL A 415 5.19 32.79 -25.18
N ALA A 416 5.98 33.57 -25.91
CA ALA A 416 7.02 33.10 -26.81
C ALA A 416 8.40 33.50 -26.28
N ALA A 417 9.40 32.67 -26.53
CA ALA A 417 10.80 32.97 -26.25
C ALA A 417 11.30 34.06 -27.21
N GLN A 418 12.44 34.68 -26.85
CA GLN A 418 13.07 35.73 -27.67
C GLN A 418 13.45 35.25 -29.09
N ASN A 419 13.65 33.95 -29.28
CA ASN A 419 13.92 33.32 -30.58
C ASN A 419 12.65 33.06 -31.42
N GLY A 420 11.46 33.44 -30.93
CA GLY A 420 10.16 33.26 -31.59
C GLY A 420 9.48 31.90 -31.36
N SER A 421 10.09 30.97 -30.62
CA SER A 421 9.44 29.69 -30.28
C SER A 421 8.37 29.89 -29.20
N GLN A 422 7.18 29.31 -29.37
CA GLN A 422 6.16 29.31 -28.32
C GLN A 422 6.65 28.55 -27.09
N LEU A 423 6.72 29.22 -25.94
CA LEU A 423 7.08 28.61 -24.66
C LEU A 423 5.86 27.92 -24.03
N GLY A 424 4.69 28.55 -24.14
CA GLY A 424 3.45 28.02 -23.60
C GLY A 424 2.41 29.10 -23.36
N VAL A 425 1.38 28.79 -22.58
CA VAL A 425 0.38 29.74 -22.12
C VAL A 425 0.64 30.04 -20.65
N LEU A 426 0.82 31.33 -20.34
CA LEU A 426 0.86 31.81 -18.98
C LEU A 426 -0.57 31.99 -18.48
N GLU A 427 -0.86 31.41 -17.31
CA GLU A 427 -2.16 31.48 -16.64
C GLU A 427 -2.00 32.18 -15.30
N VAL A 428 -2.78 33.24 -15.10
CA VAL A 428 -2.92 33.94 -13.82
C VAL A 428 -4.21 33.47 -13.16
N LEU A 429 -4.11 32.98 -11.93
CA LEU A 429 -5.24 32.47 -11.16
C LEU A 429 -5.97 33.58 -10.39
N ALA A 430 -7.20 33.32 -9.97
CA ALA A 430 -7.95 34.26 -9.12
C ALA A 430 -7.19 34.53 -7.82
N ASN A 431 -7.11 35.81 -7.43
CA ASN A 431 -6.34 36.32 -6.27
C ASN A 431 -4.82 36.10 -6.36
N GLU A 432 -4.30 35.65 -7.50
CA GLU A 432 -2.87 35.59 -7.79
C GLU A 432 -2.44 36.88 -8.48
N GLU A 433 -1.31 37.45 -8.08
CA GLU A 433 -0.74 38.59 -8.77
C GLU A 433 -0.01 38.12 -10.04
N PRO A 434 -0.02 38.89 -11.15
CA PRO A 434 0.72 38.52 -12.35
C PRO A 434 2.19 38.17 -12.13
N ALA A 435 2.86 38.82 -11.16
CA ALA A 435 4.23 38.50 -10.78
C ALA A 435 4.40 37.04 -10.30
N ASP A 436 3.44 36.52 -9.54
CA ASP A 436 3.46 35.15 -9.00
C ASP A 436 3.26 34.12 -10.13
N ALA A 437 2.31 34.41 -11.03
CA ALA A 437 2.05 33.59 -12.20
C ALA A 437 3.27 33.53 -13.15
N VAL A 438 3.96 34.67 -13.34
CA VAL A 438 5.20 34.74 -14.12
C VAL A 438 6.35 34.02 -13.43
N ALA A 439 6.49 34.10 -12.11
CA ALA A 439 7.50 33.34 -11.38
C ALA A 439 7.30 31.83 -11.57
N ARG A 440 6.06 31.35 -11.42
CA ARG A 440 5.69 29.94 -11.67
C ARG A 440 5.97 29.52 -13.12
N PHE A 441 5.52 30.31 -14.10
CA PHE A 441 5.73 30.02 -15.52
C PHE A 441 7.21 30.06 -15.89
N GLY A 442 7.93 31.09 -15.45
CA GLY A 442 9.34 31.31 -15.76
C GLY A 442 10.23 30.22 -15.18
N ASN A 443 9.98 29.73 -13.96
CA ASN A 443 10.73 28.61 -13.40
C ASN A 443 10.48 27.30 -14.13
N LYS A 444 9.25 27.05 -14.61
CA LYS A 444 8.93 25.88 -15.44
C LYS A 444 9.68 25.89 -16.78
N HIS A 445 9.95 27.08 -17.32
CA HIS A 445 10.60 27.27 -18.61
C HIS A 445 12.05 27.78 -18.52
N GLU A 446 12.65 27.72 -17.32
CA GLU A 446 14.05 28.12 -17.06
C GLU A 446 14.39 29.56 -17.51
N LEU A 447 13.41 30.48 -17.41
CA LEU A 447 13.58 31.87 -17.82
C LEU A 447 14.46 32.66 -16.84
N GLY A 448 15.30 33.53 -17.39
CA GLY A 448 16.15 34.43 -16.61
C GLY A 448 15.36 35.53 -15.89
N PRO A 449 15.97 36.22 -14.90
CA PRO A 449 15.31 37.30 -14.15
C PRO A 449 14.80 38.44 -15.05
N GLU A 450 15.58 38.83 -16.05
CA GLU A 450 15.23 39.90 -16.98
C GLU A 450 14.05 39.51 -17.90
N GLU A 451 14.00 38.26 -18.35
CA GLU A 451 12.90 37.75 -19.16
C GLU A 451 11.60 37.73 -18.36
N LYS A 452 11.66 37.22 -17.12
CA LYS A 452 10.51 37.25 -16.20
C LYS A 452 10.04 38.68 -15.96
N LYS A 453 10.93 39.62 -15.66
CA LYS A 453 10.58 41.04 -15.45
C LYS A 453 9.90 41.65 -16.68
N SER A 454 10.38 41.34 -17.87
CA SER A 454 9.73 41.78 -19.13
C SER A 454 8.32 41.21 -19.27
N ILE A 455 8.11 39.93 -18.93
CA ILE A 455 6.79 39.29 -19.01
C ILE A 455 5.83 39.88 -17.97
N VAL A 456 6.27 40.10 -16.72
CA VAL A 456 5.46 40.76 -15.68
C VAL A 456 4.92 42.09 -16.19
N ASN A 457 5.80 42.96 -16.70
CA ASN A 457 5.38 44.26 -17.23
C ASN A 457 4.35 44.14 -18.35
N GLY A 458 4.54 43.19 -19.27
CA GLY A 458 3.60 42.95 -20.37
C GLY A 458 2.24 42.44 -19.89
N VAL A 459 2.22 41.48 -18.95
CA VAL A 459 0.98 40.93 -18.39
C VAL A 459 0.23 41.98 -17.58
N CYS A 460 0.93 42.79 -16.78
CA CYS A 460 0.33 43.86 -15.98
C CYS A 460 -0.37 44.91 -16.85
N GLN A 461 0.24 45.28 -17.99
CA GLN A 461 -0.38 46.21 -18.92
C GLN A 461 -1.58 45.62 -19.67
N ALA A 462 -1.50 44.33 -20.03
CA ALA A 462 -2.52 43.68 -20.87
C ALA A 462 -3.73 43.13 -20.10
N SER A 463 -3.54 42.75 -18.83
CA SER A 463 -4.57 42.06 -18.04
C SER A 463 -5.53 43.00 -17.31
N GLY A 464 -5.11 44.23 -17.02
CA GLY A 464 -5.86 45.14 -16.14
C GLY A 464 -5.95 44.67 -14.68
N LEU A 465 -5.16 43.65 -14.29
CA LEU A 465 -5.05 43.16 -12.92
C LEU A 465 -4.13 44.07 -12.11
N GLU A 466 -4.32 44.11 -10.79
CA GLU A 466 -3.44 44.85 -9.90
C GLU A 466 -2.04 44.23 -9.89
N CYS A 467 -1.04 45.05 -10.24
CA CYS A 467 0.37 44.70 -10.17
C CYS A 467 1.09 45.67 -9.25
N THR A 468 1.55 45.15 -8.13
CA THR A 468 2.26 45.86 -7.07
C THR A 468 3.73 45.44 -6.97
N ARG A 469 4.08 44.23 -7.42
CA ARG A 469 5.40 43.61 -7.27
C ARG A 469 6.06 43.31 -8.61
N GLU A 470 7.38 43.48 -8.66
CA GLU A 470 8.21 43.05 -9.79
C GLU A 470 8.66 41.58 -9.67
N VAL A 471 8.64 41.02 -8.46
CA VAL A 471 9.08 39.66 -8.16
C VAL A 471 7.93 38.88 -7.53
N GLY A 472 7.63 37.71 -8.11
CA GLY A 472 6.59 36.83 -7.63
C GLY A 472 6.96 36.09 -6.35
N ILE A 473 5.94 35.76 -5.55
CA ILE A 473 6.01 34.81 -4.44
C ILE A 473 5.79 33.42 -5.03
N LEU A 474 6.77 32.54 -4.90
CA LEU A 474 6.63 31.14 -5.30
C LEU A 474 5.83 30.36 -4.27
N TYR A 475 6.03 30.69 -3.01
CA TYR A 475 5.37 30.01 -1.91
C TYR A 475 5.25 30.92 -0.68
N GLU A 476 4.10 30.90 -0.02
CA GLU A 476 3.91 31.55 1.27
C GLU A 476 3.83 30.46 2.33
N ALA A 477 4.91 30.28 3.08
CA ALA A 477 4.99 29.28 4.12
C ALA A 477 4.26 29.76 5.37
N VAL A 478 3.50 28.89 6.03
CA VAL A 478 2.84 29.21 7.30
C VAL A 478 3.58 28.54 8.44
N TYR A 479 4.15 29.33 9.34
CA TYR A 479 4.79 28.83 10.56
C TYR A 479 3.87 29.00 11.75
N THR A 480 3.65 27.92 12.51
CA THR A 480 2.90 27.98 13.77
C THR A 480 3.88 28.07 14.93
N LEU A 481 3.86 29.19 15.64
CA LEU A 481 4.66 29.43 16.83
C LEU A 481 4.20 28.51 17.99
N PRO A 482 5.06 28.27 19.00
CA PRO A 482 4.69 27.45 20.16
C PRO A 482 3.46 27.93 20.94
N ASP A 483 3.09 29.21 20.80
CA ASP A 483 1.91 29.83 21.40
C ASP A 483 0.63 29.68 20.54
N GLY A 484 0.71 28.97 19.41
CA GLY A 484 -0.40 28.72 18.49
C GLY A 484 -0.64 29.82 17.47
N ARG A 485 0.08 30.94 17.52
CA ARG A 485 -0.03 31.99 16.49
C ARG A 485 0.55 31.51 15.16
N ARG A 486 -0.12 31.84 14.06
CA ARG A 486 0.32 31.52 12.70
C ARG A 486 0.88 32.76 12.04
N GLU A 487 2.13 32.70 11.59
CA GLU A 487 2.78 33.74 10.79
C GLU A 487 2.99 33.25 9.36
N ARG A 488 2.87 34.17 8.39
CA ARG A 488 3.10 33.91 6.97
C ARG A 488 4.48 34.40 6.57
N LEU A 489 5.23 33.57 5.87
CA LEU A 489 6.58 33.84 5.38
C LEU A 489 6.59 33.71 3.84
N PRO A 490 6.60 34.83 3.10
CA PRO A 490 6.70 34.78 1.64
C PRO A 490 8.12 34.38 1.19
N LEU A 491 8.20 33.41 0.29
CA LEU A 491 9.40 32.99 -0.41
C LEU A 491 9.34 33.51 -1.85
N PHE A 492 10.20 34.48 -2.16
CA PHE A 492 10.21 35.13 -3.45
C PHE A 492 11.01 34.34 -4.48
N ASP A 493 10.66 34.53 -5.75
CA ASP A 493 11.40 33.98 -6.88
C ASP A 493 12.86 34.44 -6.89
N GLY A 494 13.78 33.52 -7.18
CA GLY A 494 15.22 33.74 -7.15
C GLY A 494 15.89 33.67 -5.76
N GLN A 495 15.12 33.64 -4.65
CA GLN A 495 15.69 33.40 -3.32
C GLN A 495 15.86 31.90 -3.05
N ASP A 496 16.88 31.51 -2.29
CA ASP A 496 16.96 30.15 -1.74
C ASP A 496 16.17 30.09 -0.43
N SER A 497 15.24 29.14 -0.35
CA SER A 497 14.33 28.99 0.79
C SER A 497 15.07 28.75 2.10
N THR A 498 16.25 28.12 2.03
CA THR A 498 17.10 27.85 3.18
C THR A 498 17.63 29.14 3.82
N ASP A 499 18.02 30.13 3.02
CA ASP A 499 18.49 31.42 3.54
C ASP A 499 17.35 32.22 4.17
N VAL A 500 16.17 32.23 3.51
CA VAL A 500 14.99 32.95 4.02
C VAL A 500 14.55 32.38 5.37
N ILE A 501 14.51 31.05 5.49
CA ILE A 501 14.16 30.35 6.74
C ILE A 501 15.24 30.57 7.80
N TYR A 502 16.51 30.66 7.42
CA TYR A 502 17.60 30.99 8.34
C TYR A 502 17.41 32.37 8.97
N GLU A 503 17.24 33.40 8.15
CA GLU A 503 17.05 34.79 8.61
C GLU A 503 15.77 34.92 9.46
N TYR A 504 14.66 34.31 9.02
CA TYR A 504 13.43 34.24 9.82
C TYR A 504 13.66 33.54 11.16
N GLY A 505 14.41 32.43 11.15
CA GLY A 505 14.76 31.69 12.33
C GLY A 505 15.59 32.50 13.33
N LEU A 506 16.55 33.30 12.85
CA LEU A 506 17.31 34.23 13.70
C LEU A 506 16.40 35.29 14.32
N MET A 507 15.50 35.90 13.52
CA MET A 507 14.55 36.91 14.02
C MET A 507 13.57 36.37 15.07
N ARG A 508 13.28 35.07 15.05
CA ARG A 508 12.35 34.40 15.97
C ARG A 508 13.05 33.51 17.01
N ASN A 509 14.38 33.57 17.08
CA ASN A 509 15.20 32.72 17.97
C ASN A 509 14.87 31.22 17.87
N LEU A 510 14.63 30.73 16.66
CA LEU A 510 14.37 29.31 16.41
C LEU A 510 15.64 28.48 16.58
N THR A 511 15.49 27.32 17.23
CA THR A 511 16.57 26.32 17.32
C THR A 511 16.91 25.75 15.94
N LEU A 512 18.13 25.20 15.79
CA LEU A 512 18.55 24.53 14.55
C LEU A 512 17.54 23.46 14.10
N ARG A 513 17.04 22.65 15.03
CA ARG A 513 16.05 21.60 14.74
C ARG A 513 14.72 22.17 14.24
N GLN A 514 14.25 23.26 14.84
CA GLN A 514 13.03 23.93 14.37
C GLN A 514 13.20 24.50 12.96
N ARG A 515 14.37 25.10 12.66
CA ARG A 515 14.69 25.59 11.32
C ARG A 515 14.72 24.47 10.29
N GLN A 516 15.42 23.36 10.60
CA GLN A 516 15.53 22.20 9.71
C GLN A 516 14.16 21.57 9.44
N LYS A 517 13.34 21.36 10.48
CA LYS A 517 11.98 20.83 10.31
C LYS A 517 11.14 21.75 9.42
N PHE A 518 11.18 23.05 9.68
CA PHE A 518 10.43 24.01 8.87
C PHE A 518 10.89 24.01 7.41
N LEU A 519 12.19 23.92 7.15
CA LEU A 519 12.74 23.80 5.80
C LEU A 519 12.28 22.51 5.10
N ILE A 520 12.30 21.37 5.79
CA ILE A 520 11.82 20.09 5.26
C ILE A 520 10.33 20.18 4.88
N ASP A 521 9.51 20.76 5.74
CA ASP A 521 8.07 20.93 5.48
C ASP A 521 7.83 21.83 4.26
N VAL A 522 8.62 22.91 4.14
CA VAL A 522 8.54 23.85 3.00
C VAL A 522 8.98 23.20 1.69
N CYS A 523 10.12 22.51 1.68
CA CYS A 523 10.73 21.99 0.47
C CYS A 523 10.08 20.70 -0.04
N ASN A 524 9.32 19.99 0.80
CA ASN A 524 8.56 18.79 0.40
C ASN A 524 7.08 19.06 0.14
N GLU A 525 6.65 20.32 0.08
CA GLU A 525 5.27 20.67 -0.27
C GLU A 525 4.97 20.23 -1.71
N GLN A 526 4.09 19.25 -1.89
CA GLN A 526 3.89 18.57 -3.18
C GLN A 526 3.33 19.50 -4.27
N ARG A 527 2.58 20.53 -3.86
CA ARG A 527 1.87 21.42 -4.79
C ARG A 527 2.72 22.60 -5.28
N LYS A 528 3.87 22.87 -4.65
CA LYS A 528 4.69 24.05 -4.94
C LYS A 528 6.18 23.67 -4.88
N ARG A 529 6.97 24.13 -5.85
CA ARG A 529 8.43 23.90 -5.87
C ARG A 529 9.14 25.18 -5.44
N PRO A 530 9.23 25.48 -4.13
CA PRO A 530 10.10 26.54 -3.68
C PRO A 530 11.55 26.18 -4.04
N ASN A 531 12.39 27.20 -4.24
CA ASN A 531 13.77 26.98 -4.63
C ASN A 531 14.56 26.52 -3.39
N CYS A 532 14.84 25.22 -3.31
CA CYS A 532 15.55 24.59 -2.21
C CYS A 532 16.80 23.89 -2.75
N THR A 533 17.83 24.65 -3.11
CA THR A 533 19.02 24.08 -3.77
C THR A 533 19.96 23.37 -2.80
N ARG A 534 19.92 23.77 -1.52
CA ARG A 534 20.84 23.32 -0.47
C ARG A 534 20.16 23.29 0.90
N ALA A 535 20.67 22.46 1.80
CA ALA A 535 20.19 22.40 3.18
C ALA A 535 20.91 23.37 4.13
N GLU A 536 22.15 23.73 3.83
CA GLU A 536 22.94 24.66 4.63
C GLU A 536 22.74 26.11 4.14
N PRO A 537 22.36 27.05 5.03
CA PRO A 537 22.19 28.46 4.64
C PRO A 537 23.52 29.11 4.31
N MET A 538 23.47 30.04 3.35
CA MET A 538 24.60 30.88 2.97
C MET A 538 24.75 32.03 3.96
N LEU A 539 25.88 32.07 4.64
CA LEU A 539 26.17 33.11 5.62
C LEU A 539 26.84 34.32 4.97
N ILE A 540 27.76 34.06 4.04
CA ILE A 540 28.50 35.08 3.29
C ILE A 540 28.54 34.68 1.82
N ASP A 541 28.22 35.63 0.95
CA ASP A 541 28.38 35.52 -0.50
C ASP A 541 28.86 36.89 -1.02
N PHE A 542 30.07 36.94 -1.57
CA PHE A 542 30.55 38.14 -2.23
C PHE A 542 31.46 37.82 -3.43
N PRO A 543 31.37 38.63 -4.50
CA PRO A 543 32.21 38.46 -5.67
C PRO A 543 33.63 39.00 -5.41
N VAL A 544 34.63 38.22 -5.80
CA VAL A 544 36.05 38.63 -5.83
C VAL A 544 36.42 38.98 -7.26
N TRP A 545 37.00 40.16 -7.44
CA TRP A 545 37.36 40.72 -8.74
C TRP A 545 38.88 40.81 -8.86
N GLU A 546 39.43 40.42 -10.02
CA GLU A 546 40.84 40.65 -10.35
C GLU A 546 41.07 42.10 -10.80
N SER A 547 40.10 42.64 -11.53
CA SER A 547 40.10 44.00 -12.06
C SER A 547 38.66 44.52 -12.15
N ALA A 548 38.48 45.81 -12.48
CA ALA A 548 37.15 46.44 -12.55
C ALA A 548 36.17 45.75 -13.53
N SER A 549 36.67 44.95 -14.48
CA SER A 549 35.85 44.24 -15.48
C SER A 549 35.91 42.72 -15.37
N THR A 550 36.83 42.15 -14.58
CA THR A 550 37.08 40.70 -14.58
C THR A 550 36.81 40.11 -13.19
N LYS A 551 35.70 39.37 -13.09
CA LYS A 551 35.33 38.61 -11.90
C LYS A 551 36.15 37.31 -11.84
N LEU A 552 36.82 37.05 -10.72
CA LEU A 552 37.55 35.80 -10.48
C LEU A 552 36.60 34.68 -10.09
N GLY A 553 35.67 34.98 -9.18
CA GLY A 553 34.71 34.03 -8.64
C GLY A 553 34.01 34.61 -7.42
N ASP A 554 33.18 33.79 -6.77
CA ASP A 554 32.47 34.15 -5.54
C ASP A 554 33.07 33.37 -4.36
N VAL A 555 33.19 34.05 -3.20
CA VAL A 555 33.50 33.40 -1.94
C VAL A 555 32.19 33.16 -1.21
N GLN A 556 31.83 31.88 -1.10
CA GLN A 556 30.56 31.40 -0.55
C GLN A 556 30.83 30.57 0.70
N ILE A 557 30.29 31.00 1.85
CA ILE A 557 30.50 30.33 3.14
C ILE A 557 29.15 29.88 3.69
N LEU A 558 28.99 28.57 3.88
CA LEU A 558 27.79 27.93 4.40
C LEU A 558 27.86 27.75 5.92
N GLU A 559 26.70 27.62 6.58
CA GLU A 559 26.61 27.37 8.02
C GLU A 559 27.30 26.06 8.42
N GLY A 560 28.36 26.18 9.23
CA GLY A 560 29.14 25.04 9.73
C GLY A 560 30.49 24.83 9.05
N GLN A 561 30.81 25.59 8.00
CA GLN A 561 32.15 25.61 7.41
C GLN A 561 33.10 26.51 8.21
N GLU A 562 34.38 26.16 8.25
CA GLU A 562 35.42 27.04 8.77
C GLU A 562 35.76 28.10 7.72
N PRO A 563 35.52 29.39 7.97
CA PRO A 563 35.64 30.42 6.92
C PRO A 563 37.05 30.52 6.32
N VAL A 564 38.09 30.30 7.16
CA VAL A 564 39.50 30.37 6.74
C VAL A 564 39.86 29.24 5.76
N ASP A 565 39.24 28.06 5.89
CA ASP A 565 39.45 26.96 4.95
C ASP A 565 38.81 27.24 3.59
N VAL A 566 37.61 27.85 3.59
CA VAL A 566 36.91 28.23 2.36
C VAL A 566 37.70 29.29 1.59
N VAL A 567 38.22 30.30 2.30
CA VAL A 567 39.09 31.32 1.70
C VAL A 567 40.37 30.68 1.15
N TYR A 568 40.99 29.74 1.88
CA TYR A 568 42.16 29.01 1.38
C TYR A 568 41.83 28.20 0.12
N ALA A 569 40.70 27.48 0.10
CA ALA A 569 40.27 26.69 -1.06
C ALA A 569 40.02 27.59 -2.28
N PHE A 570 39.41 28.76 -2.09
CA PHE A 570 39.25 29.77 -3.14
C PHE A 570 40.61 30.23 -3.68
N MET A 571 41.54 30.57 -2.78
CA MET A 571 42.88 30.99 -3.18
C MET A 571 43.67 29.89 -3.90
N GLU A 572 43.51 28.61 -3.51
CA GLU A 572 44.13 27.45 -4.16
C GLU A 572 43.57 27.22 -5.56
N LYS A 573 42.27 27.36 -5.73
CA LYS A 573 41.62 27.24 -7.05
C LYS A 573 42.08 28.31 -8.04
N HIS A 574 42.41 29.52 -7.56
CA HIS A 574 42.77 30.66 -8.39
C HIS A 574 44.29 31.03 -8.33
N ASP A 575 45.12 30.22 -7.68
CA ASP A 575 46.58 30.42 -7.50
C ASP A 575 46.99 31.81 -6.93
N LEU A 576 46.22 32.33 -5.96
CA LEU A 576 46.35 33.69 -5.41
C LEU A 576 47.31 33.81 -4.21
N PHE A 577 48.22 32.85 -3.99
CA PHE A 577 49.08 32.85 -2.79
C PHE A 577 50.26 33.81 -2.86
N GLN A 578 50.68 34.21 -4.07
CA GLN A 578 51.77 35.16 -4.29
C GLN A 578 51.27 36.61 -4.51
N THR A 579 49.95 36.84 -4.50
CA THR A 579 49.32 38.15 -4.71
C THR A 579 49.02 38.87 -3.39
N ALA A 580 50.02 38.97 -2.51
CA ALA A 580 49.89 39.83 -1.33
C ALA A 580 49.62 41.28 -1.79
N PRO A 581 48.62 42.00 -1.25
CA PRO A 581 47.93 41.78 0.04
C PRO A 581 46.56 41.07 -0.03
N LEU A 582 46.12 40.54 -1.18
CA LEU A 582 44.76 40.01 -1.36
C LEU A 582 44.41 38.87 -0.38
N ASN A 583 45.39 38.01 -0.07
CA ASN A 583 45.23 36.88 0.84
C ASN A 583 44.87 37.30 2.27
N THR A 584 45.63 38.23 2.85
CA THR A 584 45.41 38.76 4.20
C THR A 584 44.09 39.52 4.26
N THR A 585 43.79 40.29 3.23
CA THR A 585 42.55 41.08 3.17
C THR A 585 41.30 40.21 3.08
N LEU A 586 41.31 39.10 2.30
CA LEU A 586 40.15 38.21 2.23
C LEU A 586 39.87 37.52 3.56
N ILE A 587 40.90 37.04 4.25
CA ILE A 587 40.76 36.42 5.58
C ILE A 587 40.25 37.46 6.60
N GLU A 588 40.79 38.68 6.58
CA GLU A 588 40.35 39.77 7.46
C GLU A 588 38.89 40.18 7.19
N ILE A 589 38.47 40.30 5.93
CA ILE A 589 37.09 40.63 5.56
C ILE A 589 36.12 39.57 6.10
N VAL A 590 36.47 38.29 5.93
CA VAL A 590 35.62 37.19 6.34
C VAL A 590 35.59 37.04 7.86
N CYS A 591 36.74 37.05 8.54
CA CYS A 591 36.81 36.83 9.99
C CYS A 591 36.40 38.05 10.83
N ASN A 592 36.38 39.26 10.27
CA ASN A 592 35.80 40.44 10.94
C ASN A 592 34.28 40.58 10.72
N SER A 593 33.68 39.72 9.89
CA SER A 593 32.23 39.74 9.67
C SER A 593 31.48 39.28 10.92
N THR A 594 30.33 39.90 11.21
CA THR A 594 29.45 39.46 12.30
C THR A 594 28.61 38.23 11.95
N ARG A 595 28.67 37.76 10.69
CA ARG A 595 27.85 36.63 10.19
C ARG A 595 28.52 35.26 10.34
N VAL A 596 29.83 35.22 10.57
CA VAL A 596 30.60 33.96 10.71
C VAL A 596 31.55 34.05 11.89
N GLU A 597 31.94 32.91 12.44
CA GLU A 597 32.95 32.81 13.48
C GLU A 597 34.14 32.01 12.95
N CYS A 598 35.33 32.61 12.96
CA CYS A 598 36.57 31.92 12.63
C CYS A 598 37.12 31.26 13.89
N SER A 599 37.02 29.93 13.99
CA SER A 599 37.53 29.19 15.14
C SER A 599 39.06 29.12 15.16
N ARG A 600 39.69 29.32 14.00
CA ARG A 600 41.15 29.30 13.84
C ARG A 600 41.62 30.23 12.73
N MET A 601 42.87 30.66 12.85
CA MET A 601 43.54 31.50 11.84
C MET A 601 44.38 30.70 10.85
N GLN A 602 44.72 29.45 11.17
CA GLN A 602 45.47 28.59 10.27
C GLN A 602 44.51 27.74 9.43
N PRO A 603 44.54 27.85 8.08
CA PRO A 603 43.71 27.03 7.22
C PRO A 603 44.16 25.57 7.24
N ARG A 604 43.19 24.70 6.99
CA ARG A 604 43.38 23.28 6.72
C ARG A 604 42.78 23.00 5.36
N ARG A 605 43.31 21.95 4.73
CA ARG A 605 42.93 21.62 3.37
C ARG A 605 41.69 20.73 3.39
N THR A 606 40.67 21.14 2.64
CA THR A 606 39.54 20.27 2.26
C THR A 606 40.04 19.25 1.26
N LEU A 607 39.94 17.96 1.60
CA LEU A 607 40.44 16.88 0.75
C LEU A 607 39.42 16.51 -0.32
N PHE A 608 38.15 16.40 0.08
CA PHE A 608 37.01 16.12 -0.79
C PHE A 608 35.71 16.54 -0.10
N SER A 609 34.64 16.65 -0.88
CA SER A 609 33.29 16.84 -0.40
C SER A 609 32.40 15.67 -0.82
N VAL A 610 31.41 15.35 0.00
CA VAL A 610 30.40 14.33 -0.25
C VAL A 610 29.04 15.01 -0.22
N GLN A 611 28.22 14.75 -1.23
CA GLN A 611 26.82 15.18 -1.25
C GLN A 611 25.94 14.07 -0.70
N ALA A 612 25.08 14.41 0.26
CA ALA A 612 24.12 13.49 0.86
C ALA A 612 22.73 14.08 0.76
N THR A 613 21.79 13.35 0.16
CA THR A 613 20.38 13.78 0.08
C THR A 613 19.57 13.18 1.21
N TYR A 614 18.86 14.00 1.98
CA TYR A 614 17.96 13.58 3.04
C TYR A 614 16.71 14.44 3.06
N ALA A 615 15.55 13.80 3.20
CA ALA A 615 14.24 14.46 3.18
C ALA A 615 14.08 15.44 1.98
N GLY A 616 14.55 15.03 0.80
CA GLY A 616 14.48 15.83 -0.43
C GLY A 616 15.52 16.96 -0.56
N LEU A 617 16.35 17.18 0.46
CA LEU A 617 17.35 18.26 0.51
C LEU A 617 18.76 17.72 0.34
N SER A 618 19.60 18.45 -0.41
CA SER A 618 21.02 18.12 -0.59
C SER A 618 21.87 18.80 0.48
N HIS A 619 22.59 17.98 1.25
CA HIS A 619 23.58 18.39 2.23
C HIS A 619 24.99 18.23 1.68
N THR A 620 25.88 19.16 1.98
CA THR A 620 27.30 19.05 1.63
C THR A 620 28.15 18.75 2.86
N LEU A 621 28.85 17.62 2.85
CA LEU A 621 29.79 17.22 3.89
C LEU A 621 31.23 17.34 3.39
N GLU A 622 32.01 18.23 3.98
CA GLU A 622 33.42 18.42 3.62
C GLU A 622 34.34 17.64 4.56
N TYR A 623 35.24 16.84 3.98
CA TYR A 623 36.32 16.21 4.73
C TYR A 623 37.53 17.14 4.76
N VAL A 624 37.60 17.95 5.82
CA VAL A 624 38.79 18.77 6.13
C VAL A 624 39.79 17.92 6.89
N ARG A 625 41.06 17.95 6.48
CA ARG A 625 42.14 17.18 7.13
C ARG A 625 42.19 17.49 8.64
N PRO A 626 42.13 16.49 9.53
CA PRO A 626 42.29 16.71 10.98
C PRO A 626 43.76 16.92 11.37
N GLU A 627 44.01 17.33 12.62
CA GLU A 627 45.37 17.35 13.18
C GLU A 627 45.95 15.95 13.37
N SER A 628 45.08 14.99 13.70
CA SER A 628 45.40 13.57 13.82
C SER A 628 44.29 12.74 13.21
N ASP A 629 44.65 11.73 12.43
CA ASP A 629 43.71 10.76 11.84
C ASP A 629 42.98 9.94 12.92
N TRP A 630 43.61 9.77 14.09
CA TRP A 630 43.10 9.01 15.23
C TRP A 630 42.93 9.91 16.44
N ILE A 631 41.73 9.90 17.02
CA ILE A 631 41.39 10.61 18.26
C ILE A 631 41.22 9.56 19.34
N CYS A 632 42.03 9.65 20.39
CA CYS A 632 42.08 8.65 21.44
C CYS A 632 41.65 9.25 22.78
N GLU A 633 40.62 8.67 23.39
CA GLU A 633 40.13 9.04 24.72
C GLU A 633 40.59 8.01 25.76
N ILE A 634 40.96 8.49 26.94
CA ILE A 634 41.34 7.64 28.07
C ILE A 634 40.06 7.25 28.81
N GLU A 635 39.76 5.97 28.86
CA GLU A 635 38.62 5.44 29.60
C GLU A 635 38.86 5.52 31.12
N PRO A 636 37.80 5.69 31.94
CA PRO A 636 37.91 5.82 33.40
C PRO A 636 38.64 4.66 34.11
N HIS A 637 38.75 3.50 33.46
CA HIS A 637 39.39 2.30 33.99
C HIS A 637 40.81 2.05 33.41
N GLY A 638 41.42 3.05 32.75
CA GLY A 638 42.81 2.99 32.29
C GLY A 638 43.01 2.37 30.90
N GLY A 639 41.93 2.10 30.15
CA GLY A 639 41.98 1.77 28.72
C GLY A 639 42.10 3.03 27.85
N GLN A 640 42.58 2.89 26.62
CA GLN A 640 42.56 3.98 25.62
C GLN A 640 41.72 3.54 24.43
N ARG A 641 40.64 4.26 24.15
CA ARG A 641 39.79 4.01 22.98
C ARG A 641 40.14 5.01 21.89
N CYS A 642 40.72 4.52 20.80
CA CYS A 642 41.04 5.32 19.62
C CYS A 642 39.97 5.13 18.55
N VAL A 643 39.47 6.23 18.02
CA VAL A 643 38.47 6.27 16.95
C VAL A 643 39.03 7.09 15.79
N HIS A 644 38.85 6.61 14.56
CA HIS A 644 39.30 7.34 13.38
C HIS A 644 38.43 8.58 13.14
N TYR A 645 39.02 9.68 12.68
CA TYR A 645 38.31 10.95 12.52
C TYR A 645 37.09 10.87 11.61
N VAL A 646 37.11 9.99 10.58
CA VAL A 646 35.95 9.75 9.69
C VAL A 646 34.70 9.27 10.46
N GLU A 647 34.87 8.49 11.53
CA GLU A 647 33.75 8.01 12.36
C GLU A 647 33.18 9.15 13.19
N ILE A 648 34.05 10.01 13.73
CA ILE A 648 33.63 11.20 14.48
C ILE A 648 32.91 12.19 13.57
N LEU A 649 33.41 12.39 12.34
CA LEU A 649 32.78 13.27 11.36
C LEU A 649 31.41 12.73 10.93
N ALA A 650 31.30 11.43 10.61
CA ALA A 650 30.03 10.78 10.27
C ALA A 650 29.01 10.94 11.40
N LYS A 651 29.42 10.66 12.64
CA LYS A 651 28.56 10.82 13.82
C LYS A 651 28.09 12.26 14.01
N LYS A 652 28.99 13.23 14.00
CA LYS A 652 28.65 14.66 14.15
C LYS A 652 27.70 15.15 13.06
N PHE A 653 27.93 14.72 11.81
CA PHE A 653 27.08 15.06 10.69
C PHE A 653 25.67 14.50 10.88
N CYS A 654 25.54 13.22 11.24
CA CYS A 654 24.24 12.58 11.47
C CYS A 654 23.50 13.17 12.68
N GLU A 655 24.19 13.44 13.79
CA GLU A 655 23.59 14.10 14.98
C GLU A 655 23.06 15.50 14.68
N ARG A 656 23.72 16.23 13.75
CA ARG A 656 23.33 17.59 13.36
C ARG A 656 22.24 17.63 12.30
N HIS A 657 22.27 16.75 11.31
CA HIS A 657 21.43 16.88 10.11
C HIS A 657 20.39 15.76 9.93
N MET A 658 20.64 14.55 10.45
CA MET A 658 19.84 13.35 10.19
C MET A 658 19.52 12.59 11.48
N TYR A 659 19.10 13.33 12.51
CA TYR A 659 18.95 12.81 13.88
C TYR A 659 17.87 11.73 14.04
N ASP A 660 16.89 11.66 13.14
CA ASP A 660 15.84 10.64 13.14
C ASP A 660 16.22 9.36 12.37
N TRP A 661 17.33 9.37 11.62
CA TRP A 661 17.71 8.26 10.76
C TRP A 661 18.78 7.37 11.39
N GLY A 662 18.34 6.28 12.04
CA GLY A 662 19.22 5.36 12.77
C GLY A 662 20.31 4.67 11.94
N ALA A 663 20.20 4.63 10.60
CA ALA A 663 21.23 4.06 9.72
C ALA A 663 22.19 5.11 9.12
N CYS A 664 22.04 6.39 9.47
CA CYS A 664 22.83 7.48 8.90
C CYS A 664 24.34 7.27 9.10
N GLU A 665 24.76 7.00 10.34
CA GLU A 665 26.18 6.96 10.69
C GLU A 665 26.93 5.90 9.87
N ALA A 666 26.36 4.70 9.75
CA ALA A 666 26.95 3.62 8.96
C ALA A 666 27.08 3.97 7.48
N ARG A 667 26.06 4.61 6.87
CA ARG A 667 26.06 4.98 5.45
C ARG A 667 27.03 6.10 5.13
N ILE A 668 27.04 7.14 5.96
CA ILE A 668 27.97 8.27 5.79
C ILE A 668 29.41 7.80 6.02
N LEU A 669 29.64 6.94 7.02
CA LEU A 669 30.95 6.36 7.29
C LEU A 669 31.50 5.57 6.10
N GLU A 670 30.67 4.71 5.48
CA GLU A 670 31.03 3.94 4.29
C GLU A 670 31.42 4.88 3.13
N ALA A 671 30.59 5.89 2.86
CA ALA A 671 30.86 6.87 1.81
C ALA A 671 32.15 7.67 2.05
N LEU A 672 32.38 8.13 3.29
CA LEU A 672 33.60 8.86 3.65
C LEU A 672 34.86 8.00 3.51
N ARG A 673 34.83 6.74 3.96
CA ARG A 673 35.98 5.82 3.83
C ARG A 673 36.33 5.56 2.37
N GLN A 674 35.31 5.28 1.55
CA GLN A 674 35.50 5.04 0.13
C GLN A 674 36.09 6.27 -0.59
N GLN A 675 35.57 7.47 -0.30
CA GLN A 675 36.09 8.71 -0.90
C GLN A 675 37.51 9.05 -0.40
N LEU A 676 37.82 8.75 0.86
CA LEU A 676 39.17 8.93 1.40
C LEU A 676 40.18 8.02 0.69
N GLU A 677 39.84 6.76 0.44
CA GLU A 677 40.69 5.84 -0.33
C GLU A 677 40.91 6.34 -1.77
N PHE A 678 39.85 6.77 -2.45
CA PHE A 678 39.97 7.36 -3.79
C PHE A 678 40.84 8.62 -3.80
N TYR A 679 40.65 9.49 -2.81
CA TYR A 679 41.45 10.68 -2.64
C TYR A 679 42.93 10.33 -2.46
N GLU A 680 43.26 9.39 -1.56
CA GLU A 680 44.65 8.98 -1.33
C GLU A 680 45.32 8.48 -2.61
N ILE A 681 44.65 7.60 -3.37
CA ILE A 681 45.17 7.09 -4.65
C ILE A 681 45.44 8.23 -5.63
N ARG A 682 44.51 9.19 -5.75
CA ARG A 682 44.66 10.34 -6.67
C ARG A 682 45.76 11.28 -6.20
N MET A 683 45.85 11.55 -4.91
CA MET A 683 46.85 12.43 -4.30
C MET A 683 48.27 11.94 -4.56
N TRP A 684 48.54 10.64 -4.39
CA TRP A 684 49.88 10.08 -4.65
C TRP A 684 50.28 10.07 -6.14
N LYS A 685 49.31 10.12 -7.05
CA LYS A 685 49.55 10.29 -8.49
C LYS A 685 49.65 11.76 -8.90
N ALA A 686 49.06 12.66 -8.12
CA ALA A 686 49.05 14.09 -8.39
C ALA A 686 50.44 14.72 -8.24
N LYS A 687 50.62 15.87 -8.89
CA LYS A 687 51.86 16.66 -8.82
C LYS A 687 51.97 17.50 -7.55
N ASP A 688 50.88 17.66 -6.81
CA ASP A 688 50.83 18.53 -5.63
C ASP A 688 51.69 18.01 -4.47
N MET A 689 52.80 18.70 -4.21
CA MET A 689 53.76 18.36 -3.16
C MET A 689 53.25 18.70 -1.76
N TYR A 690 52.44 19.74 -1.59
CA TYR A 690 51.84 20.07 -0.30
C TYR A 690 50.79 19.02 0.10
N ALA A 691 50.00 18.54 -0.87
CA ALA A 691 49.03 17.47 -0.65
C ALA A 691 49.69 16.21 -0.06
N LYS A 692 50.86 15.83 -0.62
CA LYS A 692 51.67 14.67 -0.21
C LYS A 692 52.23 14.78 1.20
N LEU A 693 52.67 15.97 1.60
CA LEU A 693 53.15 16.22 2.97
C LEU A 693 52.03 16.48 3.97
N GLY A 694 50.78 16.58 3.52
CA GLY A 694 49.69 16.85 4.45
C GLY A 694 49.46 18.34 4.74
N LEU A 695 50.09 19.25 3.99
CA LEU A 695 50.22 20.66 4.35
C LEU A 695 49.46 21.61 3.43
N VAL A 696 49.34 22.86 3.86
CA VAL A 696 48.85 24.01 3.08
C VAL A 696 50.04 24.81 2.52
N LYS A 697 49.84 25.58 1.43
CA LYS A 697 50.93 26.37 0.81
C LYS A 697 51.62 27.36 1.77
N THR A 698 50.89 27.81 2.80
CA THR A 698 51.41 28.72 3.84
C THR A 698 52.21 28.03 4.95
N ALA A 699 52.47 26.72 4.85
CA ALA A 699 53.19 25.98 5.88
C ALA A 699 54.64 26.48 6.09
N SER A 700 55.05 26.57 7.36
CA SER A 700 56.41 26.93 7.75
C SER A 700 57.39 25.79 7.51
N ARG A 701 58.71 26.09 7.54
CA ARG A 701 59.75 25.07 7.37
C ARG A 701 59.69 24.01 8.47
N GLU A 702 59.43 24.42 9.71
CA GLU A 702 59.31 23.54 10.86
C GLU A 702 58.12 22.56 10.69
N GLN A 703 57.02 23.04 10.12
CA GLN A 703 55.85 22.21 9.81
C GLN A 703 56.15 21.20 8.69
N ILE A 704 56.92 21.61 7.67
CA ILE A 704 57.39 20.74 6.59
C ILE A 704 58.31 19.63 7.14
N ASP A 705 59.26 19.99 8.00
CA ASP A 705 60.18 19.04 8.66
C ASP A 705 59.40 18.05 9.55
N ALA A 706 58.48 18.55 10.37
CA ALA A 706 57.68 17.71 11.27
C ALA A 706 56.78 16.73 10.50
N ALA A 707 56.13 17.19 9.42
CA ALA A 707 55.26 16.36 8.60
C ALA A 707 56.04 15.26 7.87
N TYR A 708 57.19 15.59 7.27
CA TYR A 708 58.04 14.62 6.59
C TYR A 708 58.56 13.54 7.55
N ASN A 709 59.08 13.95 8.72
CA ASN A 709 59.59 13.02 9.73
C ASN A 709 58.51 12.06 10.27
N THR A 710 57.26 12.49 10.29
CA THR A 710 56.13 11.66 10.68
C THR A 710 55.74 10.69 9.57
N LEU A 711 55.62 11.19 8.33
CA LEU A 711 55.16 10.38 7.19
C LEU A 711 56.18 9.33 6.74
N VAL A 712 57.48 9.61 6.82
CA VAL A 712 58.53 8.63 6.48
C VAL A 712 58.54 7.43 7.42
N LYS A 713 58.15 7.61 8.68
CA LYS A 713 58.01 6.49 9.62
C LYS A 713 56.86 5.56 9.22
N ARG A 714 55.81 6.11 8.60
CA ARG A 714 54.62 5.37 8.12
C ARG A 714 54.88 4.73 6.75
N PHE A 715 55.44 5.48 5.81
CA PHE A 715 55.70 5.07 4.43
C PHE A 715 57.21 4.97 4.22
N ASN A 716 57.79 3.84 4.62
CA ASN A 716 59.22 3.60 4.47
C ASN A 716 59.53 2.90 3.13
N ASN A 717 60.82 2.83 2.78
CA ASN A 717 61.27 2.24 1.52
C ASN A 717 60.94 0.74 1.38
N GLU A 718 60.73 0.03 2.49
CA GLU A 718 60.46 -1.41 2.51
C GLU A 718 58.97 -1.71 2.31
N THR A 719 58.09 -0.92 2.92
CA THR A 719 56.63 -1.13 2.86
C THR A 719 56.01 -0.49 1.63
N GLU A 720 56.37 0.77 1.33
CA GLU A 720 55.74 1.57 0.28
C GLU A 720 56.77 2.43 -0.49
N PRO A 721 57.66 1.81 -1.30
CA PRO A 721 58.79 2.50 -1.93
C PRO A 721 58.37 3.67 -2.84
N TYR A 722 57.27 3.51 -3.58
CA TYR A 722 56.75 4.57 -4.45
C TYR A 722 56.33 5.82 -3.64
N LYS A 723 55.60 5.65 -2.53
CA LYS A 723 55.19 6.77 -1.67
C LYS A 723 56.39 7.42 -0.99
N TYR A 724 57.35 6.61 -0.54
CA TYR A 724 58.58 7.08 0.08
C TYR A 724 59.40 7.98 -0.86
N GLU A 725 59.56 7.59 -2.13
CA GLU A 725 60.26 8.41 -3.13
C GLU A 725 59.54 9.75 -3.36
N LYS A 726 58.20 9.73 -3.46
CA LYS A 726 57.39 10.95 -3.62
C LYS A 726 57.43 11.88 -2.40
N LEU A 727 57.52 11.33 -1.18
CA LEU A 727 57.72 12.13 0.03
C LEU A 727 59.09 12.81 0.05
N LYS A 728 60.14 12.08 -0.35
CA LYS A 728 61.50 12.63 -0.43
C LYS A 728 61.59 13.74 -1.49
N GLU A 729 60.93 13.54 -2.63
CA GLU A 729 60.79 14.56 -3.69
C GLU A 729 60.10 15.82 -3.15
N ALA A 730 58.94 15.65 -2.50
CA ALA A 730 58.18 16.76 -1.94
C ALA A 730 58.97 17.51 -0.86
N TYR A 731 59.64 16.79 0.04
CA TYR A 731 60.48 17.40 1.08
C TYR A 731 61.65 18.17 0.49
N ARG A 732 62.37 17.61 -0.50
CA ARG A 732 63.50 18.27 -1.16
C ARG A 732 63.11 19.63 -1.75
N VAL A 733 61.95 19.69 -2.41
CA VAL A 733 61.47 20.92 -3.06
C VAL A 733 60.90 21.90 -2.05
N LEU A 734 60.12 21.45 -1.08
CA LEU A 734 59.41 22.35 -0.16
C LEU A 734 60.28 22.86 1.02
N SER A 735 61.32 22.12 1.41
CA SER A 735 62.22 22.53 2.51
C SER A 735 63.29 23.54 2.08
N ASP A 736 63.59 23.63 0.78
CA ASP A 736 64.49 24.62 0.20
C ASP A 736 63.70 25.90 -0.13
N PRO A 737 64.03 27.06 0.48
CA PRO A 737 63.24 28.29 0.28
C PRO A 737 63.15 28.75 -1.18
N GLU A 738 64.20 28.51 -1.97
CA GLU A 738 64.26 28.94 -3.36
C GLU A 738 63.49 27.98 -4.26
N GLU A 739 63.63 26.66 -4.09
CA GLU A 739 62.81 25.66 -4.80
C GLU A 739 61.32 25.86 -4.50
N LYS A 740 60.97 26.09 -3.23
CA LYS A 740 59.60 26.37 -2.79
C LYS A 740 59.03 27.60 -3.50
N TYR A 741 59.81 28.68 -3.60
CA TYR A 741 59.39 29.91 -4.28
C TYR A 741 59.00 29.65 -5.75
N TYR A 742 59.85 28.97 -6.52
CA TYR A 742 59.55 28.66 -7.92
C TYR A 742 58.41 27.66 -8.08
N TYR A 743 58.24 26.75 -7.14
CA TYR A 743 57.11 25.83 -7.12
C TYR A 743 55.77 26.56 -6.90
N ASP A 744 55.76 27.56 -6.01
CA ASP A 744 54.59 28.36 -5.65
C ASP A 744 54.21 29.43 -6.68
N LEU A 745 55.07 29.71 -7.67
CA LEU A 745 54.76 30.66 -8.73
C LEU A 745 53.51 30.23 -9.51
N PRO A 746 52.59 31.17 -9.80
CA PRO A 746 51.44 30.89 -10.64
C PRO A 746 51.93 30.47 -12.02
N CYS A 747 51.30 29.46 -12.61
CA CYS A 747 51.70 29.07 -13.95
C CYS A 747 51.05 29.94 -15.01
N VAL A 748 51.82 30.25 -16.04
CA VAL A 748 51.33 31.05 -17.16
C VAL A 748 50.64 30.10 -18.12
N LYS A 749 49.33 30.26 -18.31
CA LYS A 749 48.56 29.50 -19.30
C LYS A 749 48.97 29.94 -20.70
N LEU A 750 49.59 29.02 -21.42
CA LEU A 750 50.03 29.20 -22.80
C LEU A 750 49.24 28.24 -23.68
N PHE A 751 48.71 28.76 -24.80
CA PHE A 751 47.89 27.99 -25.74
C PHE A 751 46.66 27.31 -25.12
N GLY A 752 46.08 27.88 -24.06
CA GLY A 752 44.83 27.43 -23.45
C GLY A 752 44.87 26.10 -22.68
N CYS A 753 45.95 25.32 -22.76
CA CYS A 753 46.06 23.99 -22.12
C CYS A 753 47.47 23.63 -21.62
N LEU A 754 48.46 24.52 -21.75
CA LEU A 754 49.82 24.29 -21.24
C LEU A 754 50.11 25.26 -20.09
N CYS A 755 50.47 24.70 -18.96
CA CYS A 755 50.91 25.41 -17.76
C CYS A 755 52.44 25.59 -17.85
N GLY A 756 52.87 26.83 -18.13
CA GLY A 756 54.29 27.22 -18.19
C GLY A 756 54.78 27.68 -16.82
N LYS A 757 55.67 26.92 -16.18
CA LYS A 757 56.32 27.30 -14.91
C LYS A 757 57.77 27.71 -15.13
N ARG A 758 58.15 28.86 -14.57
CA ARG A 758 59.54 29.33 -14.55
C ARG A 758 60.39 28.47 -13.61
N GLN A 759 61.60 28.15 -14.05
CA GLN A 759 62.59 27.41 -13.27
C GLN A 759 63.75 28.32 -12.83
N LYS A 760 64.57 27.81 -11.90
CA LYS A 760 65.73 28.49 -11.34
C LYS A 760 66.77 28.90 -12.39
N ASP A 761 66.90 28.12 -13.46
CA ASP A 761 67.85 28.34 -14.55
C ASP A 761 67.36 29.38 -15.58
N GLY A 762 66.20 30.00 -15.35
CA GLY A 762 65.55 30.93 -16.29
C GLY A 762 64.76 30.23 -17.39
N GLY A 763 64.73 28.89 -17.40
CA GLY A 763 63.90 28.09 -18.31
C GLY A 763 62.42 28.15 -17.97
N ILE A 764 61.58 27.75 -18.93
CA ILE A 764 60.14 27.55 -18.71
C ILE A 764 59.83 26.09 -19.02
N THR A 765 59.36 25.36 -18.01
CA THR A 765 58.80 24.03 -18.22
C THR A 765 57.33 24.11 -18.56
N PHE A 766 56.97 23.49 -19.69
CA PHE A 766 55.59 23.31 -20.10
C PHE A 766 55.09 21.96 -19.62
N THR A 767 54.02 21.99 -18.84
CA THR A 767 53.26 20.79 -18.51
C THR A 767 51.85 20.91 -19.06
N PRO A 768 51.25 19.80 -19.55
CA PRO A 768 49.81 19.76 -19.76
C PRO A 768 49.11 20.17 -18.46
N ASP A 769 48.18 21.13 -18.57
CA ASP A 769 47.31 21.60 -17.48
C ASP A 769 46.38 20.48 -17.02
#